data_AF-W9GJG3-F1
#
_entry.id   AF-W9GJG3-F1
#
_cell.length_a   1.000
_cell.length_b   1.000
_cell.length_c   1.000
_cell.angle_alpha   90.00
_cell.angle_beta   90.00
_cell.angle_gamma   90.00
#
_symmetry.space_group_name_H-M   'P 1'
#
loop_
_entity.id
_entity.type
_entity.pdbx_description
1 polymer ?
#
loop_
_entity_poly.entity_id
_entity_poly.type
_entity_poly.pdbx_seq_one_letter_code
_entity_poly.pdbx_strand_id
1 'polypeptide(L)'
;METPAHGGEGARREEWPMVGRADELRRLRDDVARRRSVVLAGRAGVGTSRLGHEAMEMCRGAGYAVVAVTATRAGRGIPLGVFAGFLPPQEARRSGADDRGSLLRTCADAILNSAQGRPMAIGVDDAHLLDDMSAMVVHHLVSSCSVTVILAVRSGEAAPDPIVALWKSGLAERIELQELGEQEIAETLRSVLGGPVDAAAVAGLMSRSGGNMLILRELVTGALTHGTLRLEAGQWRIVGHLHPTPRLAELVEARLEGLTSRQREALEVVAFGEPLDPAELIRLGYGEVAESLERQGLLRTSTAGSFMAVWLGHPIYGEVLRERIPGLRAREVTRTLAESVESGGNLQPADVLRVATWRLVAGGGQPELMYRAAVEARWRYDFVLAERFARIAVERKAGFRAALLAAQLAGLRGDTRRADLELADLARQARTPTDHGVLALTRLDNYVIYAGSITEGLRIADEAARILPSSEMRDEVLARRGALLLGEEGPRAAVEDLEPLMDRATGRAFTWASMPAAYSLARMGRFEESLAVARRGYRTQRELAQPADWYPFMHVFYECEALAHSGQLNDAVRLATDSYREGVDFGSLEQQGIFSWQLGKTVAARGHVTQAVTQLGTAISIYRRLGRPRFTQFSYIYLALAHAIGGCPRDAELALAEVDHLGVDPSFFMGVDFIISQGWTDAAAGNHRRAHERFAEAAIQGERVGDLVGATAALHASARVGYARLVAERLEALTRSVDGPLGATRAGHARSLAEADPIGLAAASEAFEQMGALLLAAEAAADSAVCWARSKDQRARLSAELRAATLASRCSGAHTPALRQVESRVRLTLAELEAAQLAASGLSNREIADSLVVSVRTVENRLQQVYTKFGIRSRRELADALSYIGDAEDAAGV
;
A
#
# COMPACT_ATOMS: atom_id res chain seq x y z
N MET A 1 -24.51 8.64 -12.46
CA MET A 1 -23.65 7.48 -12.77
C MET A 1 -24.20 6.31 -11.99
N GLU A 2 -24.88 5.41 -12.69
CA GLU A 2 -25.30 4.13 -12.12
C GLU A 2 -24.05 3.33 -11.76
N THR A 3 -23.93 3.03 -10.47
CA THR A 3 -22.86 2.22 -9.89
C THR A 3 -23.02 0.79 -10.42
N PRO A 4 -22.00 0.15 -11.01
CA PRO A 4 -22.12 -1.26 -11.35
C PRO A 4 -22.06 -2.07 -10.05
N ALA A 5 -23.24 -2.34 -9.48
CA ALA A 5 -23.44 -3.10 -8.24
C ALA A 5 -23.31 -4.63 -8.44
N HIS A 6 -22.52 -5.11 -9.41
CA HIS A 6 -22.52 -6.54 -9.81
C HIS A 6 -21.17 -7.26 -9.67
N GLY A 7 -20.23 -6.75 -8.86
CA GLY A 7 -19.01 -7.47 -8.52
C GLY A 7 -19.12 -8.43 -7.31
N GLY A 8 -20.24 -8.38 -6.55
CA GLY A 8 -20.35 -9.03 -5.24
C GLY A 8 -21.00 -10.41 -5.21
N GLU A 9 -21.68 -10.84 -6.27
CA GLU A 9 -22.47 -12.08 -6.25
C GLU A 9 -21.76 -13.30 -6.86
N GLY A 10 -20.71 -13.12 -7.66
CA GLY A 10 -19.95 -14.22 -8.27
C GLY A 10 -19.04 -14.99 -7.31
N ALA A 11 -18.58 -14.36 -6.23
CA ALA A 11 -17.65 -14.99 -5.27
C ALA A 11 -18.33 -16.02 -4.33
N ARG A 12 -19.64 -16.24 -4.43
CA ARG A 12 -20.41 -17.13 -3.55
C ARG A 12 -20.60 -18.52 -4.16
N ARG A 13 -19.51 -19.26 -4.42
CA ARG A 13 -19.40 -20.75 -4.45
C ARG A 13 -18.27 -21.27 -5.35
N GLU A 14 -17.65 -20.43 -6.18
CA GLU A 14 -16.54 -20.85 -7.03
C GLU A 14 -15.28 -21.15 -6.19
N GLU A 15 -14.63 -22.27 -6.48
CA GLU A 15 -13.40 -22.69 -5.82
C GLU A 15 -12.33 -21.61 -6.02
N TRP A 16 -11.71 -21.15 -4.92
CA TRP A 16 -10.60 -20.20 -5.02
C TRP A 16 -9.54 -20.77 -5.97
N PRO A 17 -9.05 -19.98 -6.94
CA PRO A 17 -8.08 -20.46 -7.90
C PRO A 17 -6.78 -20.87 -7.19
N MET A 18 -6.11 -21.89 -7.71
CA MET A 18 -4.83 -22.39 -7.17
C MET A 18 -3.69 -21.43 -7.56
N VAL A 19 -3.60 -20.30 -6.86
CA VAL A 19 -2.60 -19.23 -7.06
C VAL A 19 -1.56 -19.27 -5.93
N GLY A 20 -0.33 -18.81 -6.20
CA GLY A 20 0.75 -18.81 -5.21
C GLY A 20 1.44 -20.15 -4.97
N ARG A 21 1.23 -21.16 -5.85
CA ARG A 21 1.85 -22.50 -5.77
C ARG A 21 2.53 -22.92 -7.08
N ALA A 22 3.07 -21.94 -7.81
CA ALA A 22 3.57 -22.16 -9.16
C ALA A 22 4.75 -23.16 -9.21
N ASP A 23 5.60 -23.14 -8.18
CA ASP A 23 6.76 -24.02 -8.09
C ASP A 23 6.36 -25.47 -7.78
N GLU A 24 5.46 -25.68 -6.82
CA GLU A 24 4.96 -27.01 -6.48
C GLU A 24 4.15 -27.61 -7.63
N LEU A 25 3.31 -26.81 -8.30
CA LEU A 25 2.58 -27.26 -9.50
C LEU A 25 3.53 -27.62 -10.65
N ARG A 26 4.64 -26.90 -10.83
CA ARG A 26 5.66 -27.22 -11.85
C ARG A 26 6.34 -28.55 -11.53
N ARG A 27 6.76 -28.76 -10.27
CA ARG A 27 7.37 -30.02 -9.83
C ARG A 27 6.43 -31.21 -10.02
N LEU A 28 5.18 -31.07 -9.60
CA LEU A 28 4.16 -32.10 -9.78
C LEU A 28 3.95 -32.46 -11.26
N ARG A 29 3.92 -31.45 -12.14
CA ARG A 29 3.81 -31.70 -13.57
C ARG A 29 4.99 -32.50 -14.12
N ASP A 30 6.21 -32.18 -13.70
CA ASP A 30 7.42 -32.90 -14.09
C ASP A 30 7.43 -34.34 -13.54
N ASP A 31 6.98 -34.54 -12.30
CA ASP A 31 6.91 -35.85 -11.67
C ASP A 31 5.83 -36.75 -12.28
N VAL A 32 4.65 -36.19 -12.56
CA VAL A 32 3.58 -36.89 -13.30
C VAL A 32 4.06 -37.29 -14.69
N ALA A 33 4.75 -36.40 -15.42
CA ALA A 33 5.31 -36.71 -16.73
C ALA A 33 6.36 -37.84 -16.67
N ARG A 34 7.15 -37.90 -15.58
CA ARG A 34 8.14 -38.95 -15.33
C ARG A 34 7.57 -40.21 -14.65
N ARG A 35 6.26 -40.26 -14.43
CA ARG A 35 5.53 -41.33 -13.72
C ARG A 35 6.01 -41.58 -12.29
N ARG A 36 6.53 -40.55 -11.62
CA ARG A 36 7.03 -40.65 -10.23
C ARG A 36 5.89 -40.49 -9.24
N SER A 37 5.93 -41.31 -8.19
CA SER A 37 5.02 -41.17 -7.05
C SER A 37 5.42 -39.99 -6.18
N VAL A 38 4.44 -39.31 -5.59
CA VAL A 38 4.62 -38.10 -4.80
C VAL A 38 3.90 -38.20 -3.46
N VAL A 39 4.54 -37.72 -2.41
CA VAL A 39 3.95 -37.52 -1.07
C VAL A 39 3.93 -36.04 -0.76
N LEU A 40 2.73 -35.47 -0.74
CA LEU A 40 2.45 -34.11 -0.32
C LEU A 40 2.29 -34.07 1.20
N ALA A 41 3.23 -33.45 1.89
CA ALA A 41 3.19 -33.25 3.33
C ALA A 41 2.94 -31.77 3.65
N GLY A 42 2.14 -31.47 4.66
CA GLY A 42 1.95 -30.09 5.12
C GLY A 42 1.11 -30.00 6.38
N ARG A 43 1.15 -28.84 7.05
CA ARG A 43 0.28 -28.56 8.20
C ARG A 43 -1.20 -28.52 7.78
N ALA A 44 -2.11 -28.68 8.73
CA ALA A 44 -3.54 -28.59 8.44
C ALA A 44 -3.90 -27.22 7.84
N GLY A 45 -4.63 -27.22 6.72
CA GLY A 45 -5.15 -26.00 6.07
C GLY A 45 -4.21 -25.32 5.06
N VAL A 46 -2.99 -25.82 4.83
CA VAL A 46 -2.04 -25.24 3.84
C VAL A 46 -2.37 -25.57 2.38
N GLY A 47 -3.29 -26.52 2.15
CA GLY A 47 -3.77 -26.87 0.81
C GLY A 47 -3.29 -28.22 0.24
N THR A 48 -2.74 -29.12 1.06
CA THR A 48 -2.26 -30.46 0.62
C THR A 48 -3.31 -31.25 -0.15
N SER A 49 -4.53 -31.34 0.36
CA SER A 49 -5.63 -32.06 -0.31
C SER A 49 -6.01 -31.42 -1.65
N ARG A 50 -6.01 -30.07 -1.73
CA ARG A 50 -6.28 -29.35 -2.98
C ARG A 50 -5.19 -29.59 -4.01
N LEU A 51 -3.92 -29.48 -3.61
CA LEU A 51 -2.79 -29.75 -4.49
C LEU A 51 -2.77 -31.21 -4.95
N GLY A 52 -3.13 -32.15 -4.07
CA GLY A 52 -3.30 -33.56 -4.42
C GLY A 52 -4.38 -33.75 -5.48
N HIS A 53 -5.53 -33.07 -5.34
CA HIS A 53 -6.59 -33.10 -6.35
C HIS A 53 -6.13 -32.56 -7.71
N GLU A 54 -5.45 -31.42 -7.75
CA GLU A 54 -4.89 -30.85 -8.99
C GLU A 54 -3.90 -31.82 -9.65
N ALA A 55 -3.05 -32.48 -8.86
CA ALA A 55 -2.11 -33.47 -9.37
C ALA A 55 -2.83 -34.71 -9.95
N MET A 56 -3.95 -35.12 -9.35
CA MET A 56 -4.79 -36.18 -9.92
C MET A 56 -5.45 -35.75 -11.23
N GLU A 57 -5.89 -34.50 -11.37
CA GLU A 57 -6.39 -33.98 -12.66
C GLU A 57 -5.28 -33.94 -13.72
N MET A 58 -4.04 -33.58 -13.35
CA MET A 58 -2.88 -33.67 -14.24
C MET A 58 -2.64 -35.11 -14.72
N CYS A 59 -2.76 -36.09 -13.83
CA CYS A 59 -2.70 -37.52 -14.21
C CYS A 59 -3.82 -37.88 -15.20
N ARG A 60 -5.06 -37.45 -14.96
CA ARG A 60 -6.17 -37.70 -15.91
C ARG A 60 -5.88 -37.11 -17.28
N GLY A 61 -5.40 -35.87 -17.34
CA GLY A 61 -5.00 -35.19 -18.57
C GLY A 61 -3.84 -35.88 -19.30
N ALA A 62 -2.92 -36.50 -18.56
CA ALA A 62 -1.81 -37.30 -19.09
C ALA A 62 -2.22 -38.74 -19.49
N GLY A 63 -3.50 -39.09 -19.43
CA GLY A 63 -4.03 -40.39 -19.88
C GLY A 63 -4.07 -41.50 -18.82
N TYR A 64 -3.82 -41.20 -17.54
CA TYR A 64 -3.85 -42.19 -16.46
C TYR A 64 -5.27 -42.60 -16.08
N ALA A 65 -5.50 -43.89 -15.81
CA ALA A 65 -6.65 -44.31 -15.03
C ALA A 65 -6.43 -43.88 -13.57
N VAL A 66 -7.35 -43.07 -13.04
CA VAL A 66 -7.20 -42.41 -11.75
C VAL A 66 -8.19 -43.00 -10.74
N VAL A 67 -7.67 -43.48 -9.61
CA VAL A 67 -8.44 -43.87 -8.43
C VAL A 67 -8.16 -42.86 -7.32
N ALA A 68 -9.20 -42.24 -6.77
CA ALA A 68 -9.06 -41.29 -5.66
C ALA A 68 -9.81 -41.82 -4.43
N VAL A 69 -9.12 -41.88 -3.29
CA VAL A 69 -9.67 -42.33 -2.01
C VAL A 69 -9.28 -41.34 -0.89
N THR A 70 -10.12 -41.25 0.14
CA THR A 70 -9.87 -40.40 1.31
C THR A 70 -9.88 -41.27 2.55
N ALA A 71 -8.79 -41.27 3.31
CA ALA A 71 -8.72 -41.96 4.58
C ALA A 71 -9.38 -41.13 5.69
N THR A 72 -10.13 -41.78 6.58
CA THR A 72 -10.82 -41.11 7.69
C THR A 72 -10.52 -41.80 9.01
N ARG A 73 -10.62 -41.05 10.12
CA ARG A 73 -10.38 -41.60 11.46
C ARG A 73 -11.34 -42.74 11.80
N ALA A 74 -12.60 -42.64 11.36
CA ALA A 74 -13.59 -43.70 11.52
C ALA A 74 -13.25 -44.96 10.69
N GLY A 75 -12.68 -44.78 9.48
CA GLY A 75 -12.29 -45.87 8.59
C GLY A 75 -11.03 -46.63 9.01
N ARG A 76 -10.15 -46.03 9.82
CA ARG A 76 -8.86 -46.62 10.24
C ARG A 76 -9.01 -47.98 10.96
N GLY A 77 -10.15 -48.23 11.61
CA GLY A 77 -10.45 -49.50 12.28
C GLY A 77 -10.96 -50.62 11.37
N ILE A 78 -11.20 -50.33 10.09
CA ILE A 78 -11.78 -51.27 9.11
C ILE A 78 -10.66 -51.72 8.17
N PRO A 79 -10.27 -53.02 8.17
CA PRO A 79 -9.27 -53.54 7.24
C PRO A 79 -9.68 -53.31 5.79
N LEU A 80 -8.78 -52.75 4.97
CA LEU A 80 -9.05 -52.35 3.58
C LEU A 80 -10.21 -51.35 3.43
N GLY A 81 -10.54 -50.60 4.48
CA GLY A 81 -11.74 -49.76 4.54
C GLY A 81 -11.83 -48.73 3.41
N VAL A 82 -10.71 -48.12 3.01
CA VAL A 82 -10.67 -47.15 1.91
C VAL A 82 -10.81 -47.78 0.51
N PHE A 83 -10.51 -49.07 0.37
CA PHE A 83 -10.61 -49.81 -0.90
C PHE A 83 -11.78 -50.79 -0.95
N ALA A 84 -12.66 -50.77 0.06
CA ALA A 84 -13.78 -51.71 0.17
C ALA A 84 -14.68 -51.74 -1.08
N GLY A 85 -14.83 -50.63 -1.79
CA GLY A 85 -15.59 -50.54 -3.04
C GLY A 85 -14.97 -51.28 -4.24
N PHE A 86 -13.70 -51.66 -4.18
CA PHE A 86 -12.98 -52.41 -5.22
C PHE A 86 -12.95 -53.91 -4.94
N LEU A 87 -13.34 -54.35 -3.73
CA LEU A 87 -13.32 -55.76 -3.34
C LEU A 87 -14.59 -56.49 -3.83
N PRO A 88 -14.48 -57.75 -4.29
CA PRO A 88 -15.63 -58.58 -4.61
C PRO A 88 -16.53 -58.81 -3.38
N PRO A 89 -17.87 -58.84 -3.51
CA PRO A 89 -18.80 -59.01 -2.38
C PRO A 89 -18.60 -60.27 -1.53
N GLN A 90 -17.93 -61.30 -2.08
CA GLN A 90 -17.72 -62.60 -1.44
C GLN A 90 -16.48 -62.64 -0.53
N GLU A 91 -15.55 -61.70 -0.68
CA GLU A 91 -14.27 -61.69 0.05
C GLU A 91 -14.28 -60.76 1.26
N ALA A 92 -15.14 -59.74 1.26
CA ALA A 92 -15.37 -58.84 2.40
C ALA A 92 -15.88 -59.56 3.68
N ARG A 93 -16.22 -60.85 3.60
CA ARG A 93 -16.75 -61.68 4.70
C ARG A 93 -15.82 -62.78 5.20
N ARG A 94 -14.64 -62.99 4.59
CA ARG A 94 -13.67 -64.00 5.04
C ARG A 94 -12.66 -63.35 5.99
N SER A 95 -12.76 -63.64 7.28
CA SER A 95 -11.80 -63.20 8.30
C SER A 95 -11.05 -64.40 8.87
N GLY A 96 -9.89 -64.72 8.27
CA GLY A 96 -8.91 -65.67 8.78
C GLY A 96 -7.49 -65.11 8.63
N ALA A 97 -6.59 -65.41 9.57
CA ALA A 97 -5.23 -64.85 9.61
C ALA A 97 -4.34 -65.26 8.42
N ASP A 98 -4.61 -66.44 7.81
CA ASP A 98 -3.90 -66.95 6.62
C ASP A 98 -4.33 -66.29 5.30
N ASP A 99 -5.37 -65.46 5.31
CA ASP A 99 -5.97 -64.88 4.10
C ASP A 99 -5.44 -63.47 3.78
N ARG A 100 -4.66 -62.84 4.68
CA ARG A 100 -4.24 -61.43 4.53
C ARG A 100 -3.40 -61.16 3.29
N GLY A 101 -2.47 -62.07 2.96
CA GLY A 101 -1.65 -61.94 1.75
C GLY A 101 -2.44 -62.16 0.45
N SER A 102 -3.46 -63.03 0.49
CA SER A 102 -4.37 -63.25 -0.64
C SER A 102 -5.32 -62.07 -0.83
N LEU A 103 -5.86 -61.51 0.25
CA LEU A 103 -6.70 -60.31 0.23
C LEU A 103 -5.95 -59.07 -0.28
N LEU A 104 -4.68 -58.88 0.13
CA LEU A 104 -3.84 -57.79 -0.37
C LEU A 104 -3.66 -57.90 -1.90
N ARG A 105 -3.29 -59.10 -2.39
CA ARG A 105 -3.07 -59.35 -3.82
C ARG A 105 -4.36 -59.19 -4.62
N THR A 106 -5.47 -59.70 -4.10
CA THR A 106 -6.77 -59.60 -4.76
C THR A 106 -7.26 -58.16 -4.83
N CYS A 107 -7.04 -57.37 -3.77
CA CYS A 107 -7.31 -55.93 -3.78
C CYS A 107 -6.43 -55.20 -4.81
N ALA A 108 -5.14 -55.51 -4.87
CA ALA A 108 -4.22 -54.94 -5.85
C ALA A 108 -4.66 -55.30 -7.27
N ASP A 109 -4.94 -56.56 -7.57
CA ASP A 109 -5.39 -57.04 -8.88
C ASP A 109 -6.73 -56.38 -9.28
N ALA A 110 -7.68 -56.23 -8.36
CA ALA A 110 -8.94 -55.55 -8.62
C ALA A 110 -8.75 -54.06 -8.98
N ILE A 111 -7.88 -53.36 -8.25
CA ILE A 111 -7.50 -51.98 -8.57
C ILE A 111 -6.81 -51.94 -9.93
N LEU A 112 -5.90 -52.87 -10.22
CA LEU A 112 -5.15 -52.87 -11.47
C LEU A 112 -6.05 -53.11 -12.69
N ASN A 113 -6.99 -54.05 -12.57
CA ASN A 113 -7.95 -54.37 -13.62
C ASN A 113 -8.91 -53.21 -13.93
N SER A 114 -9.14 -52.31 -12.96
CA SER A 114 -9.96 -51.11 -13.18
C SER A 114 -9.37 -50.13 -14.20
N ALA A 115 -8.05 -50.20 -14.45
CA ALA A 115 -7.36 -49.29 -15.36
C ALA A 115 -7.52 -49.63 -16.85
N GLN A 116 -8.11 -50.79 -17.20
CA GLN A 116 -8.39 -51.20 -18.58
C GLN A 116 -7.19 -51.04 -19.55
N GLY A 117 -5.97 -51.33 -19.09
CA GLY A 117 -4.74 -51.25 -19.89
C GLY A 117 -4.07 -49.86 -19.95
N ARG A 118 -4.62 -48.84 -19.27
CA ARG A 118 -3.99 -47.51 -19.12
C ARG A 118 -2.96 -47.50 -17.98
N PRO A 119 -1.96 -46.60 -18.01
CA PRO A 119 -1.13 -46.31 -16.83
C PRO A 119 -2.02 -45.82 -15.68
N MET A 120 -1.64 -46.10 -14.44
CA MET A 120 -2.55 -45.95 -13.30
C MET A 120 -1.97 -45.04 -12.24
N ALA A 121 -2.83 -44.18 -11.71
CA ALA A 121 -2.50 -43.24 -10.65
C ALA A 121 -3.50 -43.40 -9.50
N ILE A 122 -3.00 -43.50 -8.26
CA ILE A 122 -3.83 -43.57 -7.05
C ILE A 122 -3.58 -42.35 -6.19
N GLY A 123 -4.64 -41.58 -5.95
CA GLY A 123 -4.66 -40.46 -5.03
C GLY A 123 -5.19 -40.90 -3.68
N VAL A 124 -4.43 -40.70 -2.60
CA VAL A 124 -4.90 -40.95 -1.23
C VAL A 124 -4.82 -39.65 -0.44
N ASP A 125 -5.98 -39.13 -0.06
CA ASP A 125 -6.06 -37.98 0.85
C ASP A 125 -6.04 -38.42 2.32
N ASP A 126 -5.42 -37.61 3.17
CA ASP A 126 -5.18 -37.88 4.60
C ASP A 126 -4.57 -39.28 4.87
N ALA A 127 -3.58 -39.71 4.09
CA ALA A 127 -2.99 -41.06 4.10
C ALA A 127 -2.39 -41.53 5.45
N HIS A 128 -2.13 -40.61 6.37
CA HIS A 128 -1.77 -40.91 7.76
C HIS A 128 -2.89 -41.60 8.56
N LEU A 129 -4.14 -41.56 8.07
CA LEU A 129 -5.30 -42.23 8.64
C LEU A 129 -5.61 -43.59 8.00
N LEU A 130 -4.78 -44.07 7.06
CA LEU A 130 -4.95 -45.40 6.47
C LEU A 130 -4.87 -46.50 7.53
N ASP A 131 -5.63 -47.57 7.32
CA ASP A 131 -5.43 -48.83 8.01
C ASP A 131 -4.16 -49.54 7.49
N ASP A 132 -3.56 -50.39 8.32
CA ASP A 132 -2.28 -51.03 8.02
C ASP A 132 -2.34 -51.87 6.72
N MET A 133 -3.48 -52.52 6.45
CA MET A 133 -3.64 -53.34 5.24
C MET A 133 -3.75 -52.49 3.98
N SER A 134 -4.52 -51.40 4.01
CA SER A 134 -4.58 -50.44 2.90
C SER A 134 -3.23 -49.77 2.65
N ALA A 135 -2.48 -49.44 3.70
CA ALA A 135 -1.12 -48.91 3.58
C ALA A 135 -0.17 -49.91 2.91
N MET A 136 -0.28 -51.20 3.23
CA MET A 136 0.49 -52.26 2.58
C MET A 136 0.10 -52.44 1.10
N VAL A 137 -1.18 -52.33 0.74
CA VAL A 137 -1.63 -52.36 -0.67
C VAL A 137 -0.99 -51.22 -1.46
N VAL A 138 -1.05 -49.98 -0.94
CA VAL A 138 -0.43 -48.81 -1.58
C VAL A 138 1.07 -49.02 -1.78
N HIS A 139 1.78 -49.50 -0.75
CA HIS A 139 3.21 -49.79 -0.87
C HIS A 139 3.50 -50.84 -1.94
N HIS A 140 2.74 -51.95 -1.97
CA HIS A 140 2.92 -53.03 -2.95
C HIS A 140 2.71 -52.55 -4.40
N LEU A 141 1.67 -51.73 -4.64
CA LEU A 141 1.36 -51.21 -5.97
C LEU A 141 2.48 -50.32 -6.51
N VAL A 142 3.12 -49.51 -5.66
CA VAL A 142 4.27 -48.69 -6.04
C VAL A 142 5.52 -49.55 -6.26
N SER A 143 5.82 -50.46 -5.33
CA SER A 143 7.07 -51.22 -5.35
C SER A 143 7.13 -52.30 -6.43
N SER A 144 5.98 -52.85 -6.82
CA SER A 144 5.91 -54.09 -7.60
C SER A 144 5.06 -54.00 -8.87
N CYS A 145 4.21 -52.97 -9.01
CA CYS A 145 3.23 -52.88 -10.10
C CYS A 145 3.35 -51.59 -10.95
N SER A 146 4.41 -50.80 -10.76
CA SER A 146 4.68 -49.55 -11.51
C SER A 146 3.50 -48.56 -11.50
N VAL A 147 2.78 -48.49 -10.38
CA VAL A 147 1.66 -47.55 -10.17
C VAL A 147 2.20 -46.24 -9.61
N THR A 148 1.75 -45.12 -10.17
CA THR A 148 2.05 -43.78 -9.63
C THR A 148 1.10 -43.49 -8.47
N VAL A 149 1.60 -43.03 -7.32
CA VAL A 149 0.73 -42.63 -6.20
C VAL A 149 0.91 -41.16 -5.85
N ILE A 150 -0.18 -40.51 -5.48
CA ILE A 150 -0.18 -39.14 -4.95
C ILE A 150 -0.80 -39.20 -3.56
N LEU A 151 0.03 -39.08 -2.53
CA LEU A 151 -0.38 -39.23 -1.14
C LEU A 151 -0.37 -37.86 -0.45
N ALA A 152 -1.47 -37.46 0.19
CA ALA A 152 -1.49 -36.30 1.07
C ALA A 152 -1.38 -36.75 2.53
N VAL A 153 -0.40 -36.23 3.27
CA VAL A 153 -0.17 -36.51 4.69
C VAL A 153 -0.07 -35.23 5.50
N ARG A 154 -0.50 -35.29 6.76
CA ARG A 154 -0.38 -34.16 7.68
C ARG A 154 0.98 -34.19 8.37
N SER A 155 1.69 -33.07 8.34
CA SER A 155 2.97 -32.93 9.03
C SER A 155 2.76 -32.91 10.55
N GLY A 156 3.56 -33.71 11.28
CA GLY A 156 3.47 -33.88 12.73
C GLY A 156 2.60 -35.07 13.18
N GLU A 157 1.83 -35.68 12.28
CA GLU A 157 1.08 -36.91 12.57
C GLU A 157 1.89 -38.15 12.15
N ALA A 158 1.76 -39.24 12.91
CA ALA A 158 2.41 -40.50 12.57
C ALA A 158 1.65 -41.20 11.42
N ALA A 159 2.31 -41.35 10.27
CA ALA A 159 1.80 -42.15 9.15
C ALA A 159 2.20 -43.64 9.31
N PRO A 160 1.43 -44.59 8.73
CA PRO A 160 1.79 -46.00 8.76
C PRO A 160 3.17 -46.30 8.15
N ASP A 161 3.91 -47.26 8.72
CA ASP A 161 5.27 -47.63 8.27
C ASP A 161 5.38 -47.92 6.77
N PRO A 162 4.44 -48.63 6.11
CA PRO A 162 4.50 -48.86 4.66
C PRO A 162 4.44 -47.56 3.84
N ILE A 163 3.71 -46.55 4.31
CA ILE A 163 3.64 -45.23 3.66
C ILE A 163 4.95 -44.48 3.87
N VAL A 164 5.51 -44.53 5.08
CA VAL A 164 6.82 -43.93 5.41
C VAL A 164 7.96 -44.53 4.59
N ALA A 165 7.91 -45.84 4.32
CA ALA A 165 8.90 -46.53 3.51
C ALA A 165 9.00 -45.98 2.08
N LEU A 166 7.90 -45.51 1.49
CA LEU A 166 7.87 -45.02 0.10
C LEU A 166 8.86 -43.89 -0.15
N TRP A 167 8.89 -42.86 0.70
CA TRP A 167 9.84 -41.76 0.51
C TRP A 167 11.22 -42.04 1.11
N LYS A 168 11.33 -42.89 2.15
CA LYS A 168 12.64 -43.29 2.70
C LYS A 168 13.44 -44.14 1.71
N SER A 169 12.77 -44.97 0.92
CA SER A 169 13.39 -45.85 -0.07
C SER A 169 13.49 -45.24 -1.47
N GLY A 170 13.15 -43.95 -1.64
CA GLY A 170 13.21 -43.25 -2.93
C GLY A 170 12.15 -43.69 -3.94
N LEU A 171 11.10 -44.40 -3.50
CA LEU A 171 9.97 -44.84 -4.34
C LEU A 171 8.94 -43.72 -4.56
N ALA A 172 8.93 -42.71 -3.70
CA ALA A 172 8.12 -41.50 -3.86
C ALA A 172 8.89 -40.23 -3.46
N GLU A 173 8.72 -39.15 -4.20
CA GLU A 173 9.27 -37.83 -3.88
C GLU A 173 8.40 -37.15 -2.82
N ARG A 174 9.00 -36.67 -1.72
CA ARG A 174 8.27 -35.94 -0.67
C ARG A 174 8.36 -34.44 -0.91
N ILE A 175 7.20 -33.80 -1.12
CA ILE A 175 7.06 -32.35 -1.26
C ILE A 175 6.42 -31.81 0.03
N GLU A 176 7.16 -30.98 0.75
CA GLU A 176 6.69 -30.35 1.99
C GLU A 176 6.11 -28.95 1.70
N LEU A 177 4.80 -28.81 1.80
CA LEU A 177 4.08 -27.55 1.59
C LEU A 177 4.25 -26.64 2.81
N GLN A 178 4.82 -25.47 2.56
CA GLN A 178 4.95 -24.38 3.54
C GLN A 178 3.70 -23.51 3.56
N GLU A 179 3.51 -22.70 4.61
CA GLU A 179 2.55 -21.60 4.58
C GLU A 179 2.86 -20.61 3.44
N LEU A 180 1.82 -19.92 2.95
CA LEU A 180 2.00 -18.94 1.87
C LEU A 180 2.78 -17.72 2.37
N GLY A 181 3.75 -17.29 1.59
CA GLY A 181 4.45 -16.02 1.78
C GLY A 181 3.58 -14.82 1.42
N GLU A 182 4.02 -13.63 1.81
CA GLU A 182 3.28 -12.37 1.57
C GLU A 182 2.98 -12.12 0.08
N GLN A 183 3.95 -12.40 -0.80
CA GLN A 183 3.79 -12.25 -2.24
C GLN A 183 2.71 -13.19 -2.80
N GLU A 184 2.75 -14.46 -2.39
CA GLU A 184 1.79 -15.48 -2.81
C GLU A 184 0.37 -15.15 -2.32
N ILE A 185 0.25 -14.59 -1.11
CA ILE A 185 -1.03 -14.07 -0.60
C ILE A 185 -1.51 -12.88 -1.41
N ALA A 186 -0.64 -11.91 -1.72
CA ALA A 186 -1.01 -10.75 -2.53
C ALA A 186 -1.54 -11.17 -3.91
N GLU A 187 -0.88 -12.12 -4.56
CA GLU A 187 -1.32 -12.70 -5.84
C GLU A 187 -2.66 -13.43 -5.72
N THR A 188 -2.81 -14.25 -4.69
CA THR A 188 -4.04 -14.99 -4.41
C THR A 188 -5.22 -14.04 -4.19
N LEU A 189 -5.04 -13.02 -3.34
CA LEU A 189 -6.07 -12.04 -3.03
C LEU A 189 -6.43 -11.21 -4.27
N ARG A 190 -5.43 -10.79 -5.06
CA ARG A 190 -5.68 -10.06 -6.32
C ARG A 190 -6.53 -10.87 -7.29
N SER A 191 -6.24 -12.16 -7.42
CA SER A 191 -6.98 -13.08 -8.29
C SER A 191 -8.43 -13.26 -7.80
N VAL A 192 -8.61 -13.55 -6.52
CA VAL A 192 -9.92 -13.82 -5.89
C VAL A 192 -10.82 -12.59 -5.87
N LEU A 193 -10.25 -11.42 -5.59
CA LEU A 193 -11.01 -10.18 -5.45
C LEU A 193 -11.18 -9.43 -6.78
N GLY A 194 -10.56 -9.91 -7.87
CA GLY A 194 -10.68 -9.32 -9.20
C GLY A 194 -10.07 -7.92 -9.33
N GLY A 195 -9.09 -7.57 -8.48
CA GLY A 195 -8.49 -6.24 -8.46
C GLY A 195 -7.29 -6.14 -7.52
N PRO A 196 -6.49 -5.06 -7.63
CA PRO A 196 -5.33 -4.86 -6.75
C PRO A 196 -5.76 -4.72 -5.29
N VAL A 197 -4.93 -5.23 -4.39
CA VAL A 197 -5.16 -5.23 -2.94
C VAL A 197 -4.11 -4.36 -2.30
N ASP A 198 -4.53 -3.49 -1.38
CA ASP A 198 -3.60 -2.61 -0.68
C ASP A 198 -2.61 -3.42 0.18
N ALA A 199 -1.35 -2.96 0.25
CA ALA A 199 -0.28 -3.65 0.97
C ALA A 199 -0.60 -3.78 2.46
N ALA A 200 -1.23 -2.78 3.08
CA ALA A 200 -1.64 -2.88 4.47
C ALA A 200 -2.74 -3.94 4.68
N ALA A 201 -3.62 -4.13 3.69
CA ALA A 201 -4.62 -5.20 3.72
C ALA A 201 -3.98 -6.59 3.58
N VAL A 202 -2.99 -6.73 2.67
CA VAL A 202 -2.19 -7.96 2.54
C VAL A 202 -1.45 -8.28 3.84
N ALA A 203 -0.72 -7.31 4.40
CA ALA A 203 0.02 -7.46 5.65
C ALA A 203 -0.91 -7.83 6.82
N GLY A 204 -2.06 -7.18 6.94
CA GLY A 204 -3.05 -7.47 7.98
C GLY A 204 -3.72 -8.84 7.86
N LEU A 205 -3.92 -9.33 6.63
CA LEU A 205 -4.42 -10.69 6.39
C LEU A 205 -3.32 -11.74 6.59
N MET A 206 -2.08 -11.44 6.19
CA MET A 206 -0.91 -12.29 6.39
C MET A 206 -0.62 -12.48 7.89
N SER A 207 -0.61 -11.39 8.67
CA SER A 207 -0.30 -11.46 10.11
C SER A 207 -1.30 -12.31 10.90
N ARG A 208 -2.57 -12.36 10.47
CA ARG A 208 -3.64 -13.12 11.14
C ARG A 208 -3.78 -14.55 10.62
N SER A 209 -3.60 -14.74 9.31
CA SER A 209 -3.66 -16.06 8.70
C SER A 209 -2.38 -16.86 8.90
N GLY A 210 -1.24 -16.21 9.17
CA GLY A 210 0.08 -16.85 9.23
C GLY A 210 0.45 -17.57 7.93
N GLY A 211 -0.10 -17.14 6.79
CA GLY A 211 0.04 -17.83 5.50
C GLY A 211 -0.78 -19.11 5.36
N ASN A 212 -1.64 -19.44 6.34
CA ASN A 212 -2.54 -20.57 6.26
C ASN A 212 -3.73 -20.26 5.34
N MET A 213 -3.79 -20.92 4.19
CA MET A 213 -4.79 -20.68 3.15
C MET A 213 -6.23 -20.88 3.62
N LEU A 214 -6.49 -21.89 4.46
CA LEU A 214 -7.83 -22.11 5.02
C LEU A 214 -8.28 -20.92 5.87
N ILE A 215 -7.39 -20.41 6.73
CA ILE A 215 -7.68 -19.27 7.60
C ILE A 215 -7.82 -18.00 6.76
N LEU A 216 -6.92 -17.77 5.80
CA LEU A 216 -6.99 -16.63 4.87
C LEU A 216 -8.34 -16.57 4.16
N ARG A 217 -8.80 -17.70 3.62
CA ARG A 217 -10.10 -17.79 2.93
C ARG A 217 -11.27 -17.41 3.84
N GLU A 218 -11.28 -17.93 5.06
CA GLU A 218 -12.35 -17.63 6.03
C GLU A 218 -12.32 -16.17 6.49
N LEU A 219 -11.13 -15.59 6.71
CA LEU A 219 -10.97 -14.17 7.05
C LEU A 219 -11.47 -13.27 5.92
N VAL A 220 -11.12 -13.55 4.66
CA VAL A 220 -11.56 -12.77 3.49
C VAL A 220 -13.07 -12.92 3.28
N THR A 221 -13.60 -14.14 3.36
CA THR A 221 -15.04 -14.39 3.23
C THR A 221 -15.83 -13.66 4.32
N GLY A 222 -15.34 -13.71 5.57
CA GLY A 222 -15.90 -12.95 6.69
C GLY A 222 -15.83 -11.44 6.45
N ALA A 223 -14.69 -10.93 5.98
CA ALA A 223 -14.49 -9.50 5.75
C ALA A 223 -15.38 -8.95 4.64
N LEU A 224 -15.57 -9.69 3.55
CA LEU A 224 -16.51 -9.35 2.49
C LEU A 224 -17.96 -9.36 2.99
N THR A 225 -18.33 -10.37 3.78
CA THR A 225 -19.70 -10.51 4.32
C THR A 225 -20.06 -9.36 5.27
N HIS A 226 -19.13 -8.94 6.12
CA HIS A 226 -19.33 -7.83 7.07
C HIS A 226 -19.00 -6.45 6.45
N GLY A 227 -18.58 -6.40 5.18
CA GLY A 227 -18.17 -5.18 4.51
C GLY A 227 -16.99 -4.48 5.18
N THR A 228 -16.09 -5.21 5.82
CA THR A 228 -14.83 -4.67 6.38
C THR A 228 -13.69 -4.73 5.38
N LEU A 229 -13.83 -5.49 4.30
CA LEU A 229 -12.99 -5.43 3.09
C LEU A 229 -13.80 -4.79 1.96
N ARG A 230 -13.35 -3.63 1.45
CA ARG A 230 -14.08 -2.84 0.44
C ARG A 230 -13.17 -2.40 -0.70
N LEU A 231 -13.75 -2.25 -1.89
CA LEU A 231 -13.08 -1.63 -3.03
C LEU A 231 -13.17 -0.10 -2.91
N GLU A 232 -12.04 0.56 -2.62
CA GLU A 232 -11.93 2.02 -2.53
C GLU A 232 -10.84 2.52 -3.48
N ALA A 233 -11.16 3.49 -4.33
CA ALA A 233 -10.24 4.05 -5.33
C ALA A 233 -9.52 2.98 -6.19
N GLY A 234 -10.26 1.94 -6.58
CA GLY A 234 -9.74 0.85 -7.41
C GLY A 234 -8.90 -0.20 -6.69
N GLN A 235 -8.74 -0.11 -5.36
CA GLN A 235 -8.03 -1.10 -4.55
C GLN A 235 -8.88 -1.68 -3.43
N TRP A 236 -8.71 -2.98 -3.14
CA TRP A 236 -9.33 -3.61 -1.99
C TRP A 236 -8.61 -3.26 -0.69
N ARG A 237 -9.36 -2.78 0.31
CA ARG A 237 -8.83 -2.27 1.59
C ARG A 237 -9.62 -2.74 2.79
N ILE A 238 -8.92 -2.92 3.91
CA ILE A 238 -9.52 -3.20 5.21
C ILE A 238 -9.89 -1.88 5.88
N VAL A 239 -11.19 -1.64 6.04
CA VAL A 239 -11.74 -0.39 6.62
C VAL A 239 -12.21 -0.55 8.07
N GLY A 240 -12.05 -1.74 8.65
CA GLY A 240 -12.51 -2.07 10.00
C GLY A 240 -11.75 -3.23 10.63
N HIS A 241 -12.23 -3.73 11.77
CA HIS A 241 -11.63 -4.89 12.41
C HIS A 241 -12.02 -6.17 11.66
N LEU A 242 -11.06 -7.06 11.44
CA LEU A 242 -11.34 -8.40 10.96
C LEU A 242 -11.88 -9.23 12.13
N HIS A 243 -13.03 -9.86 11.93
CA HIS A 243 -13.66 -10.76 12.90
C HIS A 243 -13.53 -12.20 12.41
N PRO A 244 -13.18 -13.16 13.29
CA PRO A 244 -13.22 -14.57 12.95
C PRO A 244 -14.67 -14.98 12.62
N THR A 245 -14.84 -15.76 11.56
CA THR A 245 -16.15 -16.30 11.20
C THR A 245 -16.58 -17.40 12.18
N PRO A 246 -17.89 -17.70 12.34
CA PRO A 246 -18.35 -18.83 13.15
C PRO A 246 -17.68 -20.15 12.76
N ARG A 247 -17.46 -20.37 11.46
CA ARG A 247 -16.77 -21.54 10.93
C ARG A 247 -15.30 -21.60 11.36
N LEU A 248 -14.61 -20.46 11.37
CA LEU A 248 -13.23 -20.38 11.85
C LEU A 248 -13.16 -20.64 13.36
N ALA A 249 -14.12 -20.13 14.13
CA ALA A 249 -14.27 -20.45 15.54
C ALA A 249 -14.50 -21.96 15.77
N GLU A 250 -15.38 -22.61 15.01
CA GLU A 250 -15.62 -24.05 15.08
C GLU A 250 -14.36 -24.87 14.78
N LEU A 251 -13.58 -24.47 13.77
CA LEU A 251 -12.30 -25.12 13.43
C LEU A 251 -11.28 -25.01 14.57
N VAL A 252 -11.20 -23.86 15.22
CA VAL A 252 -10.31 -23.66 16.37
C VAL A 252 -10.81 -24.47 17.57
N GLU A 253 -12.10 -24.46 17.89
CA GLU A 253 -12.66 -25.24 19.01
C GLU A 253 -12.44 -26.75 18.82
N ALA A 254 -12.60 -27.28 17.61
CA ALA A 254 -12.30 -28.67 17.29
C ALA A 254 -10.81 -29.01 17.52
N ARG A 255 -9.90 -28.04 17.32
CA ARG A 255 -8.47 -28.20 17.60
C ARG A 255 -8.15 -28.14 19.09
N LEU A 256 -8.96 -27.43 19.87
CA LEU A 256 -8.85 -27.30 21.33
C LEU A 256 -9.63 -28.38 22.09
N GLU A 257 -10.26 -29.32 21.38
CA GLU A 257 -10.99 -30.44 21.96
C GLU A 257 -10.03 -31.41 22.68
N GLY A 258 -10.44 -31.93 23.84
CA GLY A 258 -9.64 -32.87 24.64
C GLY A 258 -8.61 -32.23 25.58
N LEU A 259 -8.53 -30.90 25.63
CA LEU A 259 -7.69 -30.20 26.61
C LEU A 259 -8.28 -30.30 28.03
N THR A 260 -7.40 -30.45 29.01
CA THR A 260 -7.77 -30.35 30.43
C THR A 260 -8.18 -28.92 30.78
N SER A 261 -8.95 -28.73 31.86
CA SER A 261 -9.34 -27.40 32.33
C SER A 261 -8.11 -26.50 32.54
N ARG A 262 -7.04 -27.03 33.14
CA ARG A 262 -5.80 -26.27 33.39
C ARG A 262 -5.05 -25.88 32.12
N GLN A 263 -5.07 -26.73 31.09
CA GLN A 263 -4.54 -26.41 29.76
C GLN A 263 -5.34 -25.30 29.07
N ARG A 264 -6.68 -25.36 29.16
CA ARG A 264 -7.55 -24.31 28.62
C ARG A 264 -7.32 -22.98 29.34
N GLU A 265 -7.23 -22.98 30.67
CA GLU A 265 -6.90 -21.77 31.44
C GLU A 265 -5.55 -21.16 31.05
N ALA A 266 -4.51 -21.98 30.84
CA ALA A 266 -3.21 -21.50 30.39
C ALA A 266 -3.29 -20.83 29.01
N LEU A 267 -4.07 -21.40 28.07
CA LEU A 267 -4.31 -20.78 26.76
C LEU A 267 -5.08 -19.47 26.88
N GLU A 268 -6.06 -19.35 27.78
CA GLU A 268 -6.76 -18.09 28.05
C GLU A 268 -5.79 -17.02 28.55
N VAL A 269 -4.89 -17.37 29.48
CA VAL A 269 -3.86 -16.46 30.00
C VAL A 269 -2.92 -16.01 28.89
N VAL A 270 -2.44 -16.92 28.03
CA VAL A 270 -1.56 -16.56 26.91
C VAL A 270 -2.32 -15.72 25.87
N ALA A 271 -3.59 -16.01 25.58
CA ALA A 271 -4.39 -15.27 24.61
C ALA A 271 -4.61 -13.79 24.95
N PHE A 272 -4.66 -13.47 26.24
CA PHE A 272 -4.71 -12.08 26.73
C PHE A 272 -3.32 -11.50 27.02
N GLY A 273 -2.32 -12.35 27.21
CA GLY A 273 -1.01 -11.97 27.74
C GLY A 273 0.15 -11.93 26.74
N GLU A 274 0.00 -12.57 25.58
CA GLU A 274 1.10 -12.77 24.62
C GLU A 274 1.66 -11.45 24.06
N PRO A 275 2.98 -11.34 23.86
CA PRO A 275 4.01 -12.31 24.29
C PRO A 275 4.16 -12.37 25.81
N LEU A 276 4.32 -13.58 26.37
CA LEU A 276 4.62 -13.80 27.80
C LEU A 276 6.05 -14.29 28.01
N ASP A 277 6.71 -13.83 29.07
CA ASP A 277 7.98 -14.40 29.53
C ASP A 277 7.70 -15.79 30.18
N PRO A 278 8.49 -16.83 29.89
CA PRO A 278 8.38 -18.11 30.59
C PRO A 278 8.33 -17.99 32.13
N ALA A 279 9.05 -17.02 32.71
CA ALA A 279 9.03 -16.73 34.14
C ALA A 279 7.67 -16.19 34.62
N GLU A 280 6.93 -15.45 33.78
CA GLU A 280 5.54 -15.04 34.08
C GLU A 280 4.63 -16.26 34.17
N LEU A 281 4.72 -17.19 33.22
CA LEU A 281 3.94 -18.43 33.23
C LEU A 281 4.26 -19.33 34.43
N ILE A 282 5.54 -19.42 34.82
CA ILE A 282 5.96 -20.17 36.01
C ILE A 282 5.39 -19.54 37.29
N ARG A 283 5.47 -18.20 37.44
CA ARG A 283 4.88 -17.48 38.59
C ARG A 283 3.37 -17.70 38.70
N LEU A 284 2.68 -17.78 37.57
CA LEU A 284 1.25 -18.06 37.50
C LEU A 284 0.90 -19.55 37.70
N GLY A 285 1.91 -20.43 37.85
CA GLY A 285 1.70 -21.86 38.08
C GLY A 285 1.35 -22.67 36.82
N TYR A 286 1.72 -22.18 35.63
CA TYR A 286 1.45 -22.80 34.33
C TYR A 286 2.70 -23.37 33.64
N GLY A 287 3.88 -23.40 34.28
CA GLY A 287 5.14 -23.84 33.65
C GLY A 287 5.06 -25.23 32.98
N GLU A 288 4.72 -26.28 33.72
CA GLU A 288 4.61 -27.66 33.18
C GLU A 288 3.48 -27.78 32.13
N VAL A 289 2.40 -27.01 32.30
CA VAL A 289 1.26 -27.01 31.38
C VAL A 289 1.64 -26.34 30.05
N ALA A 290 2.43 -25.27 30.10
CA ALA A 290 2.91 -24.56 28.92
C ALA A 290 3.81 -25.47 28.06
N GLU A 291 4.70 -26.23 28.68
CA GLU A 291 5.54 -27.22 27.98
C GLU A 291 4.70 -28.31 27.28
N SER A 292 3.65 -28.81 27.97
CA SER A 292 2.72 -29.76 27.35
C SER A 292 1.96 -29.15 26.17
N LEU A 293 1.55 -27.88 26.26
CA LEU A 293 0.84 -27.19 25.18
C LEU A 293 1.76 -26.88 23.99
N GLU A 294 3.04 -26.59 24.25
CA GLU A 294 4.05 -26.42 23.21
C GLU A 294 4.29 -27.72 22.44
N ARG A 295 4.40 -28.87 23.14
CA ARG A 295 4.48 -30.19 22.48
C ARG A 295 3.28 -30.52 21.59
N GLN A 296 2.11 -29.96 21.90
CA GLN A 296 0.89 -30.10 21.09
C GLN A 296 0.79 -29.06 19.95
N GLY A 297 1.75 -28.13 19.87
CA GLY A 297 1.77 -27.03 18.90
C GLY A 297 0.71 -25.95 19.14
N LEU A 298 0.17 -25.88 20.36
CA LEU A 298 -0.81 -24.87 20.78
C LEU A 298 -0.15 -23.63 21.39
N LEU A 299 1.07 -23.80 21.89
CA LEU A 299 2.00 -22.70 22.20
C LEU A 299 3.23 -22.82 21.31
N ARG A 300 3.92 -21.70 21.12
CA ARG A 300 5.24 -21.65 20.48
C ARG A 300 6.16 -20.73 21.26
N THR A 301 7.42 -21.10 21.31
CA THR A 301 8.45 -20.25 21.92
C THR A 301 9.31 -19.64 20.83
N SER A 302 9.62 -18.35 20.97
CA SER A 302 10.55 -17.64 20.08
C SER A 302 11.70 -17.08 20.91
N THR A 303 12.92 -17.31 20.46
CA THR A 303 14.14 -16.80 21.08
C THR A 303 14.75 -15.71 20.20
N ALA A 304 14.82 -14.50 20.74
CA ALA A 304 15.48 -13.36 20.09
C ALA A 304 16.60 -12.86 21.02
N GLY A 305 17.84 -13.25 20.71
CA GLY A 305 18.98 -12.99 21.59
C GLY A 305 18.84 -13.72 22.94
N SER A 306 18.92 -12.99 24.05
CA SER A 306 18.72 -13.52 25.41
C SER A 306 17.25 -13.58 25.85
N PHE A 307 16.32 -13.08 25.03
CA PHE A 307 14.90 -13.02 25.38
C PHE A 307 14.16 -14.23 24.80
N MET A 308 13.43 -14.92 25.66
CA MET A 308 12.52 -16.00 25.31
C MET A 308 11.09 -15.52 25.55
N ALA A 309 10.24 -15.64 24.53
CA ALA A 309 8.84 -15.25 24.61
C ALA A 309 7.93 -16.38 24.15
N VAL A 310 6.86 -16.59 24.89
CA VAL A 310 5.81 -17.58 24.62
C VAL A 310 4.62 -16.90 23.95
N TRP A 311 4.18 -17.50 22.86
CA TRP A 311 3.02 -17.08 22.06
C TRP A 311 2.06 -18.25 21.92
N LEU A 312 0.82 -17.96 21.53
CA LEU A 312 -0.04 -18.97 20.95
C LEU A 312 0.60 -19.53 19.68
N GLY A 313 0.38 -20.83 19.47
CA GLY A 313 0.90 -21.57 18.33
C GLY A 313 0.40 -21.01 16.98
N HIS A 314 -0.73 -20.30 16.99
CA HIS A 314 -1.24 -19.56 15.83
C HIS A 314 -1.99 -18.28 16.28
N PRO A 315 -1.80 -17.12 15.62
CA PRO A 315 -2.46 -15.85 15.99
C PRO A 315 -3.99 -15.94 16.10
N ILE A 316 -4.62 -16.72 15.21
CA ILE A 316 -6.08 -16.90 15.21
C ILE A 316 -6.63 -17.50 16.51
N TYR A 317 -5.84 -18.31 17.22
CA TYR A 317 -6.27 -18.89 18.49
C TYR A 317 -6.56 -17.78 19.50
N GLY A 318 -5.75 -16.72 19.51
CA GLY A 318 -5.92 -15.58 20.41
C GLY A 318 -7.17 -14.78 20.08
N GLU A 319 -7.47 -14.60 18.79
CA GLU A 319 -8.69 -13.90 18.34
C GLU A 319 -9.96 -14.65 18.75
N VAL A 320 -10.03 -15.94 18.45
CA VAL A 320 -11.20 -16.77 18.78
C VAL A 320 -11.38 -16.89 20.30
N LEU A 321 -10.30 -17.12 21.05
CA LEU A 321 -10.36 -17.21 22.51
C LEU A 321 -10.85 -15.89 23.12
N ARG A 322 -10.26 -14.75 22.73
CA ARG A 322 -10.66 -13.43 23.27
C ARG A 322 -12.11 -13.08 22.99
N GLU A 323 -12.67 -13.53 21.87
CA GLU A 323 -14.08 -13.28 21.52
C GLU A 323 -15.07 -14.18 22.27
N ARG A 324 -14.68 -15.43 22.59
CA ARG A 324 -15.56 -16.43 23.19
C ARG A 324 -15.54 -16.44 24.72
N ILE A 325 -14.45 -15.96 25.34
CA ILE A 325 -14.31 -15.95 26.79
C ILE A 325 -15.33 -14.99 27.41
N PRO A 326 -16.17 -15.44 28.38
CA PRO A 326 -17.12 -14.58 29.05
C PRO A 326 -16.45 -13.37 29.71
N GLY A 327 -17.12 -12.21 29.69
CA GLY A 327 -16.54 -10.97 30.18
C GLY A 327 -16.01 -11.03 31.63
N LEU A 328 -16.69 -11.76 32.53
CA LEU A 328 -16.21 -11.94 33.91
C LEU A 328 -14.88 -12.72 33.98
N ARG A 329 -14.74 -13.75 33.14
CA ARG A 329 -13.51 -14.54 33.04
C ARG A 329 -12.38 -13.72 32.42
N ALA A 330 -12.66 -12.96 31.36
CA ALA A 330 -11.69 -12.04 30.77
C ALA A 330 -11.18 -11.01 31.79
N ARG A 331 -12.08 -10.47 32.64
CA ARG A 331 -11.70 -9.56 33.75
C ARG A 331 -10.81 -10.22 34.78
N GLU A 332 -11.10 -11.47 35.14
CA GLU A 332 -10.28 -12.23 36.08
C GLU A 332 -8.88 -12.50 35.53
N VAL A 333 -8.79 -13.02 34.30
CA VAL A 333 -7.51 -13.34 33.63
C VAL A 333 -6.63 -12.10 33.48
N THR A 334 -7.19 -11.01 32.96
CA THR A 334 -6.45 -9.74 32.79
C THR A 334 -6.04 -9.12 34.12
N ARG A 335 -6.86 -9.21 35.16
CA ARG A 335 -6.48 -8.77 36.51
C ARG A 335 -5.26 -9.54 37.04
N THR A 336 -5.29 -10.86 36.93
CA THR A 336 -4.18 -11.74 37.36
C THR A 336 -2.89 -11.45 36.59
N LEU A 337 -2.97 -11.24 35.28
CA LEU A 337 -1.82 -10.83 34.45
C LEU A 337 -1.22 -9.50 34.91
N ALA A 338 -2.05 -8.49 35.14
CA ALA A 338 -1.61 -7.19 35.63
C ALA A 338 -0.93 -7.27 37.00
N GLU A 339 -1.53 -7.99 37.95
CA GLU A 339 -0.97 -8.19 39.29
C GLU A 339 0.38 -8.93 39.24
N SER A 340 0.53 -9.92 38.35
CA SER A 340 1.79 -10.66 38.18
C SER A 340 2.95 -9.75 37.76
N VAL A 341 2.73 -8.87 36.78
CA VAL A 341 3.76 -7.95 36.28
C VAL A 341 4.04 -6.83 37.28
N GLU A 342 3.00 -6.26 37.90
CA GLU A 342 3.14 -5.23 38.94
C GLU A 342 3.90 -5.77 40.18
N SER A 343 3.73 -7.05 40.54
CA SER A 343 4.46 -7.67 41.64
C SER A 343 5.97 -7.87 41.37
N GLY A 344 6.38 -7.82 40.09
CA GLY A 344 7.76 -7.98 39.64
C GLY A 344 8.65 -6.75 39.83
N GLY A 345 8.12 -5.60 40.26
CA GLY A 345 8.87 -4.37 40.53
C GLY A 345 8.51 -3.20 39.61
N ASN A 346 9.48 -2.33 39.30
CA ASN A 346 9.25 -1.16 38.45
C ASN A 346 8.93 -1.58 37.00
N LEU A 347 7.72 -1.21 36.54
CA LEU A 347 7.26 -1.44 35.17
C LEU A 347 8.20 -0.78 34.16
N GLN A 348 8.75 -1.56 33.24
CA GLN A 348 9.46 -1.03 32.08
C GLN A 348 8.46 -0.32 31.15
N PRO A 349 8.90 0.62 30.29
CA PRO A 349 8.01 1.28 29.33
C PRO A 349 7.20 0.29 28.47
N ALA A 350 7.79 -0.85 28.10
CA ALA A 350 7.10 -1.90 27.36
C ALA A 350 5.96 -2.57 28.15
N ASP A 351 6.07 -2.64 29.49
CA ASP A 351 5.07 -3.25 30.37
C ASP A 351 3.89 -2.32 30.66
N VAL A 352 4.13 -1.00 30.64
CA VAL A 352 3.11 0.02 30.92
C VAL A 352 1.88 -0.19 30.05
N LEU A 353 2.07 -0.38 28.73
CA LEU A 353 0.96 -0.54 27.80
C LEU A 353 0.22 -1.87 28.01
N ARG A 354 0.95 -2.96 28.27
CA ARG A 354 0.37 -4.29 28.56
C ARG A 354 -0.49 -4.25 29.81
N VAL A 355 0.08 -3.77 30.92
CA VAL A 355 -0.61 -3.68 32.22
C VAL A 355 -1.80 -2.74 32.15
N ALA A 356 -1.68 -1.57 31.51
CA ALA A 356 -2.81 -0.67 31.34
C ALA A 356 -3.94 -1.28 30.51
N THR A 357 -3.61 -2.01 29.44
CA THR A 357 -4.62 -2.71 28.61
C THR A 357 -5.36 -3.78 29.42
N TRP A 358 -4.63 -4.55 30.24
CA TRP A 358 -5.26 -5.52 31.14
C TRP A 358 -6.11 -4.85 32.22
N ARG A 359 -5.63 -3.76 32.81
CA ARG A 359 -6.39 -2.97 33.80
C ARG A 359 -7.64 -2.33 33.20
N LEU A 360 -7.60 -1.94 31.93
CA LEU A 360 -8.76 -1.44 31.19
C LEU A 360 -9.87 -2.48 31.09
N VAL A 361 -9.51 -3.73 30.75
CA VAL A 361 -10.46 -4.85 30.70
C VAL A 361 -10.96 -5.19 32.11
N ALA A 362 -10.05 -5.34 33.08
CA ALA A 362 -10.38 -5.68 34.46
C ALA A 362 -11.25 -4.62 35.18
N GLY A 363 -11.30 -3.39 34.66
CA GLY A 363 -12.03 -2.25 35.24
C GLY A 363 -11.26 -1.50 36.35
N GLY A 364 -9.93 -1.58 36.34
CA GLY A 364 -9.02 -0.97 37.32
C GLY A 364 -8.03 0.03 36.73
N GLY A 365 -6.91 0.26 37.43
CA GLY A 365 -5.74 1.03 36.96
C GLY A 365 -5.60 2.43 37.58
N GLN A 366 -4.40 2.77 38.05
CA GLN A 366 -4.13 4.08 38.62
C GLN A 366 -4.16 5.17 37.53
N PRO A 367 -4.55 6.43 37.85
CA PRO A 367 -4.64 7.50 36.86
C PRO A 367 -3.32 7.74 36.11
N GLU A 368 -2.20 7.68 36.83
CA GLU A 368 -0.85 7.86 36.26
C GLU A 368 -0.45 6.73 35.31
N LEU A 369 -0.83 5.48 35.61
CA LEU A 369 -0.61 4.34 34.71
C LEU A 369 -1.36 4.55 33.39
N MET A 370 -2.60 5.00 33.44
CA MET A 370 -3.42 5.27 32.26
C MET A 370 -2.83 6.42 31.43
N TYR A 371 -2.36 7.49 32.07
CA TYR A 371 -1.67 8.58 31.38
C TYR A 371 -0.40 8.09 30.67
N ARG A 372 0.48 7.36 31.36
CA ARG A 372 1.71 6.80 30.77
C ARG A 372 1.39 5.86 29.61
N ALA A 373 0.37 5.00 29.75
CA ALA A 373 -0.06 4.11 28.68
C ALA A 373 -0.65 4.85 27.48
N ALA A 374 -1.35 5.98 27.70
CA ALA A 374 -1.80 6.83 26.62
C ALA A 374 -0.62 7.43 25.83
N VAL A 375 0.46 7.82 26.52
CA VAL A 375 1.69 8.30 25.88
C VAL A 375 2.34 7.19 25.05
N GLU A 376 2.50 5.98 25.61
CA GLU A 376 3.07 4.84 24.89
C GLU A 376 2.22 4.42 23.67
N ALA A 377 0.90 4.34 23.83
CA ALA A 377 -0.02 3.98 22.74
C ALA A 377 0.03 4.99 21.59
N ARG A 378 0.14 6.29 21.91
CA ARG A 378 0.33 7.34 20.90
C ARG A 378 1.58 7.06 20.07
N TRP A 379 2.72 6.77 20.70
CA TRP A 379 3.99 6.54 19.98
C TRP A 379 4.03 5.23 19.18
N ARG A 380 3.06 4.34 19.39
CA ARG A 380 2.81 3.15 18.56
C ARG A 380 1.71 3.34 17.51
N TYR A 381 1.29 4.59 17.28
CA TYR A 381 0.24 4.97 16.32
C TYR A 381 -1.17 4.40 16.62
N ASP A 382 -1.41 3.87 17.84
CA ASP A 382 -2.74 3.43 18.27
C ASP A 382 -3.50 4.58 18.95
N PHE A 383 -3.94 5.55 18.14
CA PHE A 383 -4.62 6.75 18.64
C PHE A 383 -5.97 6.45 19.30
N VAL A 384 -6.64 5.36 18.90
CA VAL A 384 -7.92 4.95 19.48
C VAL A 384 -7.70 4.45 20.91
N LEU A 385 -6.72 3.57 21.11
CA LEU A 385 -6.37 3.08 22.43
C LEU A 385 -5.77 4.19 23.30
N ALA A 386 -4.90 5.04 22.72
CA ALA A 386 -4.34 6.19 23.41
C ALA A 386 -5.42 7.14 23.93
N GLU A 387 -6.45 7.46 23.12
CA GLU A 387 -7.53 8.33 23.57
C GLU A 387 -8.32 7.67 24.70
N ARG A 388 -8.63 6.37 24.59
CA ARG A 388 -9.33 5.66 25.68
C ARG A 388 -8.57 5.75 26.99
N PHE A 389 -7.27 5.54 26.99
CA PHE A 389 -6.43 5.68 28.18
C PHE A 389 -6.38 7.13 28.69
N ALA A 390 -6.19 8.11 27.81
CA ALA A 390 -6.14 9.51 28.18
C ALA A 390 -7.46 9.98 28.82
N ARG A 391 -8.61 9.55 28.29
CA ARG A 391 -9.93 9.88 28.84
C ARG A 391 -10.15 9.31 30.22
N ILE A 392 -9.79 8.04 30.44
CA ILE A 392 -9.88 7.42 31.76
C ILE A 392 -8.94 8.11 32.76
N ALA A 393 -7.74 8.50 32.33
CA ALA A 393 -6.83 9.27 33.17
C ALA A 393 -7.44 10.63 33.57
N VAL A 394 -8.11 11.32 32.65
CA VAL A 394 -8.82 12.59 32.91
C VAL A 394 -10.00 12.39 33.86
N GLU A 395 -10.87 11.40 33.62
CA GLU A 395 -12.01 11.07 34.49
C GLU A 395 -11.56 10.76 35.93
N ARG A 396 -10.40 10.10 36.06
CA ARG A 396 -9.79 9.80 37.37
C ARG A 396 -8.85 10.90 37.87
N LYS A 397 -8.90 12.10 37.29
CA LYS A 397 -8.21 13.32 37.73
C LYS A 397 -6.67 13.22 37.75
N ALA A 398 -6.06 12.63 36.71
CA ALA A 398 -4.60 12.60 36.51
C ALA A 398 -3.96 13.98 36.24
N GLY A 399 -4.75 15.05 36.17
CA GLY A 399 -4.27 16.43 36.09
C GLY A 399 -4.08 16.98 34.67
N PHE A 400 -3.39 18.11 34.58
CA PHE A 400 -3.27 18.93 33.36
C PHE A 400 -2.70 18.17 32.15
N ARG A 401 -1.63 17.39 32.36
CA ARG A 401 -0.94 16.68 31.26
C ARG A 401 -1.81 15.61 30.60
N ALA A 402 -2.63 14.91 31.37
CA ALA A 402 -3.57 13.92 30.84
C ALA A 402 -4.69 14.58 30.01
N ALA A 403 -5.22 15.70 30.49
CA ALA A 403 -6.23 16.47 29.76
C ALA A 403 -5.67 17.07 28.47
N LEU A 404 -4.44 17.60 28.51
CA LEU A 404 -3.75 18.08 27.32
C LEU A 404 -3.54 16.96 26.29
N LEU A 405 -3.08 15.78 26.71
CA LEU A 405 -2.91 14.63 25.81
C LEU A 405 -4.24 14.18 25.20
N ALA A 406 -5.34 14.19 25.98
CA ALA A 406 -6.66 13.86 25.47
C ALA A 406 -7.12 14.84 24.37
N ALA A 407 -6.85 16.14 24.54
CA ALA A 407 -7.13 17.15 23.53
C ALA A 407 -6.25 17.00 22.28
N GLN A 408 -4.95 16.71 22.46
CA GLN A 408 -4.04 16.39 21.34
C GLN A 408 -4.53 15.20 20.53
N LEU A 409 -4.97 14.13 21.20
CA LEU A 409 -5.49 12.92 20.55
C LEU A 409 -6.81 13.17 19.81
N ALA A 410 -7.68 14.06 20.32
CA ALA A 410 -8.86 14.48 19.59
C ALA A 410 -8.49 15.16 18.26
N GLY A 411 -7.51 16.08 18.29
CA GLY A 411 -6.98 16.72 17.08
C GLY A 411 -6.32 15.72 16.12
N LEU A 412 -5.53 14.77 16.65
CA LEU A 412 -4.91 13.71 15.86
C LEU A 412 -5.93 12.79 15.18
N ARG A 413 -7.12 12.63 15.75
CA ARG A 413 -8.24 11.85 15.17
C ARG A 413 -9.13 12.68 14.24
N GLY A 414 -8.81 13.95 14.00
CA GLY A 414 -9.57 14.84 13.13
C GLY A 414 -10.72 15.60 13.80
N ASP A 415 -10.92 15.43 15.12
CA ASP A 415 -11.95 16.18 15.88
C ASP A 415 -11.37 17.51 16.42
N THR A 416 -11.05 18.39 15.49
CA THR A 416 -10.37 19.67 15.76
C THR A 416 -11.19 20.64 16.58
N ARG A 417 -12.52 20.59 16.42
CA ARG A 417 -13.47 21.41 17.18
C ARG A 417 -13.49 20.99 18.64
N ARG A 418 -13.55 19.69 18.93
CA ARG A 418 -13.47 19.19 20.30
C ARG A 418 -12.12 19.50 20.92
N ALA A 419 -11.03 19.28 20.18
CA ALA A 419 -9.70 19.62 20.64
C ALA A 419 -9.61 21.11 21.03
N ASP A 420 -10.13 22.02 20.21
CA ASP A 420 -10.12 23.45 20.51
C ASP A 420 -10.91 23.81 21.78
N LEU A 421 -12.11 23.26 21.95
CA LEU A 421 -12.91 23.45 23.16
C LEU A 421 -12.17 22.98 24.41
N GLU A 422 -11.56 21.80 24.36
CA GLU A 422 -10.80 21.24 25.48
C GLU A 422 -9.52 22.06 25.77
N LEU A 423 -8.84 22.56 24.74
CA LEU A 423 -7.67 23.43 24.89
C LEU A 423 -8.03 24.81 25.46
N ALA A 424 -9.19 25.37 25.09
CA ALA A 424 -9.69 26.61 25.67
C ALA A 424 -10.00 26.47 27.17
N ASP A 425 -10.54 25.31 27.58
CA ASP A 425 -10.78 24.99 28.98
C ASP A 425 -9.47 24.83 29.77
N LEU A 426 -8.44 24.24 29.15
CA LEU A 426 -7.11 24.13 29.74
C LEU A 426 -6.40 25.48 29.85
N ALA A 427 -6.66 26.42 28.93
CA ALA A 427 -6.09 27.78 29.01
C ALA A 427 -6.47 28.48 30.32
N ARG A 428 -7.69 28.25 30.83
CA ARG A 428 -8.15 28.80 32.12
C ARG A 428 -7.49 28.15 33.33
N GLN A 429 -6.96 26.93 33.15
CA GLN A 429 -6.35 26.11 34.19
C GLN A 429 -4.82 26.20 34.20
N ALA A 430 -4.19 26.64 33.11
CA ALA A 430 -2.76 26.88 33.05
C ALA A 430 -2.32 27.87 34.15
N ARG A 431 -1.22 27.53 34.84
CA ARG A 431 -0.68 28.34 35.95
C ARG A 431 0.80 28.64 35.79
N THR A 432 1.55 27.77 35.11
CA THR A 432 2.99 27.94 34.94
C THR A 432 3.34 28.40 33.51
N PRO A 433 4.47 29.09 33.30
CA PRO A 433 4.94 29.41 31.96
C PRO A 433 5.10 28.18 31.06
N THR A 434 5.47 27.04 31.64
CA THR A 434 5.53 25.75 30.94
C THR A 434 4.15 25.27 30.47
N ASP A 435 3.11 25.37 31.30
CA ASP A 435 1.75 25.01 30.90
C ASP A 435 1.27 25.87 29.72
N HIS A 436 1.53 27.19 29.80
CA HIS A 436 1.20 28.12 28.73
C HIS A 436 1.94 27.81 27.43
N GLY A 437 3.23 27.45 27.52
CA GLY A 437 4.04 27.08 26.36
C GLY A 437 3.55 25.82 25.67
N VAL A 438 3.38 24.72 26.41
CA VAL A 438 2.93 23.45 25.83
C VAL A 438 1.50 23.58 25.28
N LEU A 439 0.64 24.36 25.94
CA LEU A 439 -0.70 24.66 25.44
C LEU A 439 -0.66 25.45 24.13
N ALA A 440 0.19 26.48 24.03
CA ALA A 440 0.35 27.25 22.80
C ALA A 440 0.84 26.37 21.64
N LEU A 441 1.86 25.54 21.85
CA LEU A 441 2.36 24.58 20.86
C LEU A 441 1.26 23.62 20.40
N THR A 442 0.46 23.09 21.34
CA THR A 442 -0.65 22.19 21.03
C THR A 442 -1.77 22.87 20.24
N ARG A 443 -2.11 24.12 20.60
CA ARG A 443 -3.10 24.91 19.86
C ARG A 443 -2.60 25.22 18.44
N LEU A 444 -1.33 25.59 18.28
CA LEU A 444 -0.71 25.76 16.97
C LEU A 444 -0.86 24.49 16.14
N ASP A 445 -0.53 23.32 16.70
CA ASP A 445 -0.64 22.07 15.96
C ASP A 445 -2.11 21.79 15.55
N ASN A 446 -3.08 22.04 16.44
CA ASN A 446 -4.49 21.88 16.13
C ASN A 446 -4.98 22.81 15.01
N TYR A 447 -4.63 24.09 15.07
CA TYR A 447 -5.10 25.08 14.09
C TYR A 447 -4.40 24.97 12.75
N VAL A 448 -3.09 24.71 12.73
CA VAL A 448 -2.28 24.73 11.50
C VAL A 448 -2.39 23.42 10.74
N ILE A 449 -2.22 22.31 11.46
CA ILE A 449 -2.08 21.00 10.82
C ILE A 449 -3.45 20.37 10.61
N TYR A 450 -4.34 20.47 11.60
CA TYR A 450 -5.58 19.72 11.60
C TYR A 450 -6.79 20.54 11.11
N ALA A 451 -6.96 21.76 11.62
CA ALA A 451 -8.14 22.60 11.30
C ALA A 451 -7.92 23.48 10.06
N GLY A 452 -6.68 23.87 9.81
CA GLY A 452 -6.29 24.66 8.68
C GLY A 452 -6.60 26.15 8.74
N SER A 453 -6.54 26.76 9.92
CA SER A 453 -6.67 28.20 10.11
C SER A 453 -5.30 28.84 10.34
N ILE A 454 -4.81 29.59 9.36
CA ILE A 454 -3.48 30.22 9.37
C ILE A 454 -3.48 31.45 10.27
N THR A 455 -4.42 32.35 10.06
CA THR A 455 -4.49 33.65 10.76
C THR A 455 -4.56 33.48 12.27
N GLU A 456 -5.37 32.52 12.74
CA GLU A 456 -5.46 32.21 14.17
C GLU A 456 -4.18 31.56 14.68
N GLY A 457 -3.55 30.70 13.88
CA GLY A 457 -2.24 30.13 14.18
C GLY A 457 -1.16 31.19 14.37
N LEU A 458 -1.03 32.15 13.45
CA LEU A 458 -0.07 33.25 13.58
C LEU A 458 -0.33 34.09 14.82
N ARG A 459 -1.60 34.41 15.09
CA ARG A 459 -2.00 35.15 16.29
C ARG A 459 -1.56 34.43 17.57
N ILE A 460 -1.76 33.11 17.65
CA ILE A 460 -1.34 32.29 18.78
C ILE A 460 0.19 32.25 18.90
N ALA A 461 0.92 32.12 17.79
CA ALA A 461 2.38 32.10 17.80
C ALA A 461 2.96 33.43 18.31
N ASP A 462 2.46 34.56 17.81
CA ASP A 462 2.91 35.90 18.19
C ASP A 462 2.55 36.26 19.65
N GLU A 463 1.40 35.79 20.13
CA GLU A 463 1.01 35.92 21.54
C GLU A 463 1.94 35.09 22.45
N ALA A 464 2.17 33.82 22.11
CA ALA A 464 3.02 32.93 22.89
C ALA A 464 4.49 33.39 22.90
N ALA A 465 5.02 33.84 21.76
CA ALA A 465 6.39 34.31 21.66
C ALA A 465 6.67 35.53 22.57
N ARG A 466 5.66 36.38 22.82
CA ARG A 466 5.75 37.54 23.72
C ARG A 466 5.73 37.16 25.20
N ILE A 467 4.99 36.12 25.56
CA ILE A 467 4.74 35.75 26.97
C ILE A 467 5.78 34.75 27.49
N LEU A 468 6.35 33.90 26.62
CA LEU A 468 7.22 32.82 27.05
C LEU A 468 8.60 33.32 27.51
N PRO A 469 9.05 32.94 28.73
CA PRO A 469 10.28 33.48 29.33
C PRO A 469 11.57 32.75 28.90
N SER A 470 11.51 31.48 28.49
CA SER A 470 12.69 30.70 28.06
C SER A 470 12.94 30.80 26.55
N SER A 471 14.21 30.75 26.14
CA SER A 471 14.58 30.74 24.72
C SER A 471 14.08 29.47 24.02
N GLU A 472 14.18 28.30 24.65
CA GLU A 472 13.88 27.01 24.00
C GLU A 472 12.39 26.86 23.60
N MET A 473 11.43 27.07 24.51
CA MET A 473 10.00 26.99 24.17
C MET A 473 9.57 28.11 23.22
N ARG A 474 10.17 29.30 23.34
CA ARG A 474 9.93 30.40 22.41
C ARG A 474 10.43 30.03 21.02
N ASP A 475 11.62 29.45 20.92
CA ASP A 475 12.22 28.99 19.68
C ASP A 475 11.39 27.84 19.04
N GLU A 476 10.76 26.96 19.83
CA GLU A 476 9.79 25.96 19.31
C GLU A 476 8.52 26.61 18.73
N VAL A 477 8.02 27.69 19.34
CA VAL A 477 6.88 28.46 18.82
C VAL A 477 7.26 29.16 17.51
N LEU A 478 8.44 29.78 17.46
CA LEU A 478 8.95 30.44 16.25
C LEU A 478 9.21 29.44 15.12
N ALA A 479 9.69 28.23 15.44
CA ALA A 479 9.82 27.16 14.47
C ALA A 479 8.48 26.83 13.80
N ARG A 480 7.39 26.71 14.59
CA ARG A 480 6.02 26.50 14.11
C ARG A 480 5.48 27.65 13.27
N ARG A 481 5.82 28.88 13.65
CA ARG A 481 5.51 30.08 12.88
C ARG A 481 6.11 30.04 11.47
N GLY A 482 7.32 29.47 11.30
CA GLY A 482 7.92 29.30 9.97
C GLY A 482 7.06 28.46 9.00
N ALA A 483 6.37 27.42 9.47
CA ALA A 483 5.45 26.66 8.61
C ALA A 483 4.15 27.40 8.28
N LEU A 484 3.70 28.29 9.16
CA LEU A 484 2.57 29.18 8.90
C LEU A 484 2.92 30.17 7.77
N LEU A 485 4.09 30.80 7.87
CA LEU A 485 4.60 31.71 6.85
C LEU A 485 4.82 31.02 5.51
N LEU A 486 5.33 29.78 5.51
CA LEU A 486 5.41 28.95 4.30
C LEU A 486 4.04 28.79 3.63
N GLY A 487 2.99 28.66 4.41
CA GLY A 487 1.64 28.51 3.91
C GLY A 487 0.99 29.79 3.41
N GLU A 488 1.28 30.94 4.04
CA GLU A 488 0.65 32.23 3.74
C GLU A 488 1.43 33.07 2.73
N GLU A 489 2.74 33.17 2.92
CA GLU A 489 3.64 34.05 2.17
C GLU A 489 4.58 33.27 1.24
N GLY A 490 4.81 31.98 1.55
CA GLY A 490 5.53 31.03 0.72
C GLY A 490 6.96 30.72 1.16
N PRO A 491 7.70 29.93 0.35
CA PRO A 491 9.03 29.42 0.69
C PRO A 491 10.04 30.49 1.08
N ARG A 492 10.08 31.64 0.38
CA ARG A 492 11.07 32.69 0.66
C ARG A 492 10.89 33.27 2.06
N ALA A 493 9.67 33.67 2.40
CA ALA A 493 9.35 34.25 3.71
C ALA A 493 9.64 33.27 4.85
N ALA A 494 9.36 31.97 4.65
CA ALA A 494 9.67 30.95 5.63
C ALA A 494 11.18 30.79 5.88
N VAL A 495 12.01 30.79 4.83
CA VAL A 495 13.47 30.70 4.98
C VAL A 495 14.03 31.95 5.66
N GLU A 496 13.61 33.14 5.24
CA GLU A 496 14.05 34.42 5.82
C GLU A 496 13.70 34.50 7.32
N ASP A 497 12.52 34.00 7.71
CA ASP A 497 12.10 33.96 9.10
C ASP A 497 12.86 32.93 9.95
N LEU A 498 13.14 31.76 9.38
CA LEU A 498 13.77 30.65 10.08
C LEU A 498 15.30 30.76 10.12
N GLU A 499 15.94 31.52 9.24
CA GLU A 499 17.41 31.63 9.15
C GLU A 499 18.06 32.01 10.51
N PRO A 500 17.62 33.06 11.23
CA PRO A 500 18.20 33.40 12.54
C PRO A 500 17.96 32.33 13.61
N LEU A 501 16.93 31.49 13.43
CA LEU A 501 16.59 30.41 14.34
C LEU A 501 17.43 29.17 14.04
N MET A 502 17.67 28.84 12.77
CA MET A 502 18.45 27.68 12.34
C MET A 502 19.91 27.70 12.84
N ASP A 503 20.48 28.90 13.02
CA ASP A 503 21.85 29.07 13.53
C ASP A 503 21.99 28.81 15.03
N ARG A 504 20.96 29.15 15.82
CA ARG A 504 21.02 29.10 17.29
C ARG A 504 20.24 27.94 17.92
N ALA A 505 19.22 27.43 17.24
CA ALA A 505 18.32 26.43 17.80
C ALA A 505 19.01 25.07 17.94
N THR A 506 18.64 24.34 18.99
CA THR A 506 19.05 22.95 19.22
C THR A 506 17.85 22.14 19.68
N GLY A 507 18.00 20.81 19.79
CA GLY A 507 16.95 19.92 20.30
C GLY A 507 15.63 20.05 19.52
N ARG A 508 14.51 20.16 20.24
CA ARG A 508 13.16 20.18 19.68
C ARG A 508 12.92 21.37 18.73
N ALA A 509 13.42 22.54 19.10
CA ALA A 509 13.26 23.75 18.28
C ALA A 509 13.93 23.59 16.91
N PHE A 510 15.17 23.08 16.88
CA PHE A 510 15.86 22.80 15.61
C PHE A 510 15.18 21.68 14.83
N THR A 511 14.78 20.59 15.49
CA THR A 511 14.05 19.50 14.85
C THR A 511 12.82 20.01 14.12
N TRP A 512 12.04 20.89 14.76
CA TRP A 512 10.84 21.43 14.13
C TRP A 512 11.20 22.45 13.04
N ALA A 513 12.09 23.41 13.30
CA ALA A 513 12.47 24.45 12.34
C ALA A 513 13.05 23.89 11.03
N SER A 514 13.82 22.80 11.13
CA SER A 514 14.42 22.13 9.97
C SER A 514 13.39 21.56 8.99
N MET A 515 12.16 21.29 9.42
CA MET A 515 11.10 20.75 8.56
C MET A 515 10.64 21.77 7.48
N PRO A 516 10.00 22.90 7.83
CA PRO A 516 9.62 23.92 6.86
C PRO A 516 10.83 24.55 6.18
N ALA A 517 11.99 24.65 6.85
CA ALA A 517 13.22 25.14 6.23
C ALA A 517 13.67 24.22 5.08
N ALA A 518 13.75 22.90 5.31
CA ALA A 518 14.12 21.94 4.26
C ALA A 518 13.16 22.00 3.07
N TYR A 519 11.84 21.95 3.32
CA TYR A 519 10.85 22.06 2.24
C TYR A 519 11.02 23.35 1.44
N SER A 520 11.17 24.49 2.13
CA SER A 520 11.26 25.80 1.48
C SER A 520 12.54 25.95 0.68
N LEU A 521 13.68 25.50 1.21
CA LEU A 521 14.95 25.45 0.48
C LEU A 521 14.83 24.59 -0.79
N ALA A 522 14.16 23.43 -0.71
CA ALA A 522 13.90 22.61 -1.90
C ALA A 522 13.06 23.38 -2.93
N ARG A 523 11.96 24.04 -2.53
CA ARG A 523 11.11 24.82 -3.46
C ARG A 523 11.82 26.05 -4.04
N MET A 524 12.77 26.63 -3.30
CA MET A 524 13.66 27.71 -3.78
C MET A 524 14.77 27.21 -4.72
N GLY A 525 14.92 25.90 -4.92
CA GLY A 525 15.96 25.32 -5.78
C GLY A 525 17.32 25.12 -5.11
N ARG A 526 17.43 25.25 -3.79
CA ARG A 526 18.66 25.07 -2.98
C ARG A 526 18.74 23.64 -2.46
N PHE A 527 18.96 22.67 -3.35
CA PHE A 527 18.73 21.25 -3.06
C PHE A 527 19.73 20.63 -2.09
N GLU A 528 21.01 20.96 -2.21
CA GLU A 528 22.06 20.41 -1.32
C GLU A 528 21.85 20.89 0.12
N GLU A 529 21.52 22.17 0.29
CA GLU A 529 21.20 22.76 1.59
C GLU A 529 19.94 22.14 2.19
N SER A 530 18.88 21.97 1.39
CA SER A 530 17.67 21.25 1.80
C SER A 530 17.98 19.84 2.32
N LEU A 531 18.79 19.07 1.58
CA LEU A 531 19.17 17.71 1.99
C LEU A 531 19.97 17.72 3.29
N ALA A 532 20.91 18.66 3.44
CA ALA A 532 21.71 18.82 4.65
C ALA A 532 20.82 19.13 5.86
N VAL A 533 19.88 20.05 5.72
CA VAL A 533 18.92 20.43 6.77
C VAL A 533 18.01 19.26 7.13
N ALA A 534 17.41 18.58 6.15
CA ALA A 534 16.53 17.43 6.39
C ALA A 534 17.25 16.29 7.13
N ARG A 535 18.44 15.90 6.67
CA ARG A 535 19.25 14.82 7.29
C ARG A 535 19.77 15.19 8.68
N ARG A 536 20.10 16.46 8.92
CA ARG A 536 20.48 16.94 10.25
C ARG A 536 19.27 16.92 11.18
N GLY A 537 18.11 17.42 10.73
CA GLY A 537 16.85 17.39 11.46
C GLY A 537 16.44 15.97 11.88
N TYR A 538 16.52 15.02 10.95
CA TYR A 538 16.26 13.59 11.20
C TYR A 538 17.16 13.03 12.32
N ARG A 539 18.47 13.27 12.24
CA ARG A 539 19.43 12.81 13.27
C ARG A 539 19.16 13.46 14.62
N THR A 540 19.01 14.78 14.66
CA THR A 540 18.70 15.52 15.88
C THR A 540 17.42 15.00 16.53
N GLN A 541 16.39 14.69 15.74
CA GLN A 541 15.15 14.14 16.26
C GLN A 541 15.32 12.77 16.90
N ARG A 542 16.11 11.88 16.29
CA ARG A 542 16.36 10.52 16.82
C ARG A 542 17.18 10.52 18.12
N GLU A 543 17.95 11.57 18.35
CA GLU A 543 18.77 11.77 19.54
C GLU A 543 18.01 12.44 20.70
N LEU A 544 16.75 12.87 20.48
CA LEU A 544 15.94 13.48 21.54
C LEU A 544 15.59 12.47 22.64
N ALA A 545 15.77 12.87 23.90
CA ALA A 545 15.41 12.06 25.06
C ALA A 545 13.88 11.83 25.18
N GLN A 546 13.07 12.75 24.65
CA GLN A 546 11.62 12.61 24.55
C GLN A 546 11.21 12.82 23.08
N PRO A 547 10.29 12.01 22.55
CA PRO A 547 9.85 12.17 21.17
C PRO A 547 9.31 13.59 20.90
N ALA A 548 9.68 14.15 19.75
CA ALA A 548 9.10 15.39 19.22
C ALA A 548 7.66 15.13 18.76
N ASP A 549 6.82 16.18 18.68
CA ASP A 549 5.38 16.02 18.44
C ASP A 549 5.01 15.37 17.10
N TRP A 550 5.94 15.45 16.13
CA TRP A 550 5.88 14.82 14.81
C TRP A 550 6.89 13.69 14.72
N TYR A 551 6.68 12.73 13.82
CA TYR A 551 7.56 11.56 13.69
C TYR A 551 8.71 11.81 12.70
N PRO A 552 9.86 11.11 12.84
CA PRO A 552 11.05 11.34 12.03
C PRO A 552 10.85 11.15 10.52
N PHE A 553 9.83 10.40 10.10
CA PHE A 553 9.54 10.14 8.70
C PHE A 553 9.26 11.41 7.89
N MET A 554 8.92 12.52 8.54
CA MET A 554 8.68 13.79 7.88
C MET A 554 9.96 14.42 7.32
N HIS A 555 11.10 14.27 7.99
CA HIS A 555 12.39 14.65 7.42
C HIS A 555 12.77 13.80 6.22
N VAL A 556 12.41 12.51 6.23
CA VAL A 556 12.61 11.60 5.10
C VAL A 556 11.75 12.02 3.91
N PHE A 557 10.51 12.46 4.16
CA PHE A 557 9.66 13.06 3.11
C PHE A 557 10.30 14.30 2.47
N TYR A 558 10.89 15.22 3.26
CA TYR A 558 11.58 16.39 2.70
C TYR A 558 12.87 16.03 1.95
N GLU A 559 13.55 14.97 2.36
CA GLU A 559 14.65 14.40 1.58
C GLU A 559 14.15 13.86 0.23
N CYS A 560 13.03 13.14 0.19
CA CYS A 560 12.40 12.72 -1.06
C CYS A 560 12.05 13.89 -1.97
N GLU A 561 11.55 15.02 -1.43
CA GLU A 561 11.26 16.23 -2.21
C GLU A 561 12.52 16.80 -2.85
N ALA A 562 13.60 16.99 -2.07
CA ALA A 562 14.85 17.53 -2.59
C ALA A 562 15.48 16.62 -3.66
N LEU A 563 15.43 15.29 -3.45
CA LEU A 563 15.88 14.31 -4.46
C LEU A 563 15.04 14.39 -5.74
N ALA A 564 13.71 14.48 -5.63
CA ALA A 564 12.84 14.57 -6.79
C ALA A 564 13.07 15.85 -7.59
N HIS A 565 13.14 17.01 -6.91
CA HIS A 565 13.30 18.31 -7.56
C HIS A 565 14.70 18.52 -8.14
N SER A 566 15.73 17.88 -7.59
CA SER A 566 17.09 17.89 -8.15
C SER A 566 17.29 16.94 -9.36
N GLY A 567 16.30 16.10 -9.68
CA GLY A 567 16.37 15.14 -10.79
C GLY A 567 16.84 13.73 -10.40
N GLN A 568 16.99 13.43 -9.11
CA GLN A 568 17.32 12.09 -8.60
C GLN A 568 16.05 11.25 -8.36
N LEU A 569 15.21 11.10 -9.39
CA LEU A 569 13.86 10.54 -9.25
C LEU A 569 13.84 9.08 -8.82
N ASN A 570 14.84 8.29 -9.23
CA ASN A 570 14.94 6.88 -8.84
C ASN A 570 15.22 6.73 -7.34
N ASP A 571 16.11 7.57 -6.79
CA ASP A 571 16.43 7.56 -5.36
C ASP A 571 15.26 8.06 -4.53
N ALA A 572 14.55 9.11 -5.00
CA ALA A 572 13.34 9.60 -4.36
C ALA A 572 12.25 8.51 -4.25
N VAL A 573 12.01 7.77 -5.34
CA VAL A 573 11.00 6.69 -5.36
C VAL A 573 11.42 5.50 -4.51
N ARG A 574 12.71 5.12 -4.53
CA ARG A 574 13.21 4.04 -3.66
C ARG A 574 13.00 4.40 -2.19
N LEU A 575 13.45 5.57 -1.78
CA LEU A 575 13.31 6.06 -0.41
C LEU A 575 11.84 6.14 0.02
N ALA A 576 10.96 6.68 -0.83
CA ALA A 576 9.53 6.74 -0.55
C ALA A 576 8.88 5.35 -0.45
N THR A 577 9.31 4.39 -1.28
CA THR A 577 8.80 3.01 -1.22
C THR A 577 9.22 2.31 0.07
N ASP A 578 10.48 2.46 0.47
CA ASP A 578 11.00 1.86 1.69
C ASP A 578 10.32 2.47 2.93
N SER A 579 10.12 3.80 2.95
CA SER A 579 9.39 4.46 4.04
C SER A 579 7.89 4.18 4.06
N TYR A 580 7.26 3.88 2.91
CA TYR A 580 5.89 3.39 2.88
C TYR A 580 5.78 2.01 3.55
N ARG A 581 6.69 1.09 3.21
CA ARG A 581 6.76 -0.25 3.81
C ARG A 581 7.00 -0.19 5.31
N GLU A 582 7.94 0.65 5.74
CA GLU A 582 8.18 0.92 7.16
C GLU A 582 6.90 1.42 7.86
N GLY A 583 6.12 2.28 7.21
CA GLY A 583 4.81 2.73 7.70
C GLY A 583 3.77 1.62 7.79
N VAL A 584 3.81 0.61 6.92
CA VAL A 584 2.98 -0.61 7.01
C VAL A 584 3.42 -1.45 8.21
N ASP A 585 4.72 -1.69 8.36
CA ASP A 585 5.29 -2.51 9.43
C ASP A 585 5.01 -1.95 10.83
N PHE A 586 5.09 -0.62 10.98
CA PHE A 586 4.77 0.06 12.25
C PHE A 586 3.28 0.42 12.42
N GLY A 587 2.43 0.15 11.43
CA GLY A 587 1.00 0.48 11.46
C GLY A 587 0.71 1.99 11.42
N SER A 588 1.65 2.81 10.92
CA SER A 588 1.48 4.26 10.80
C SER A 588 0.72 4.64 9.53
N LEU A 589 -0.58 4.91 9.68
CA LEU A 589 -1.42 5.38 8.56
C LEU A 589 -0.94 6.74 8.03
N GLU A 590 -0.46 7.65 8.88
CA GLU A 590 0.06 8.94 8.42
C GLU A 590 1.31 8.78 7.55
N GLN A 591 2.23 7.88 7.93
CA GLN A 591 3.41 7.56 7.13
C GLN A 591 3.03 6.91 5.79
N GLN A 592 2.09 5.95 5.81
CA GLN A 592 1.57 5.35 4.58
C GLN A 592 0.95 6.42 3.67
N GLY A 593 0.13 7.32 4.22
CA GLY A 593 -0.52 8.40 3.48
C GLY A 593 0.47 9.37 2.84
N ILE A 594 1.50 9.80 3.56
CA ILE A 594 2.46 10.80 3.06
C ILE A 594 3.35 10.23 1.96
N PHE A 595 3.82 8.98 2.11
CA PHE A 595 4.67 8.36 1.09
C PHE A 595 3.87 7.83 -0.09
N SER A 596 2.61 7.44 0.10
CA SER A 596 1.72 7.16 -1.01
C SER A 596 1.45 8.42 -1.84
N TRP A 597 1.20 9.56 -1.19
CA TRP A 597 1.15 10.85 -1.87
C TRP A 597 2.46 11.16 -2.60
N GLN A 598 3.62 11.03 -1.94
CA GLN A 598 4.94 11.28 -2.56
C GLN A 598 5.20 10.43 -3.80
N LEU A 599 4.85 9.14 -3.76
CA LEU A 599 4.96 8.25 -4.92
C LEU A 599 4.07 8.72 -6.07
N GLY A 600 2.84 9.17 -5.76
CA GLY A 600 1.88 9.69 -6.73
C GLY A 600 2.31 10.99 -7.41
N LYS A 601 2.96 11.91 -6.69
CA LYS A 601 3.41 13.22 -7.21
C LYS A 601 4.38 13.12 -8.39
N THR A 602 5.16 12.04 -8.47
CA THR A 602 6.22 11.89 -9.48
C THR A 602 5.71 11.62 -10.91
N VAL A 603 4.39 11.52 -11.10
CA VAL A 603 3.75 11.27 -12.41
C VAL A 603 4.15 12.28 -13.48
N ALA A 604 4.33 13.55 -13.12
CA ALA A 604 4.65 14.62 -14.06
C ALA A 604 5.99 14.42 -14.78
N ALA A 605 6.93 13.72 -14.15
CA ALA A 605 8.25 13.44 -14.72
C ALA A 605 8.38 11.98 -15.19
N ARG A 606 7.78 11.02 -14.48
CA ARG A 606 7.94 9.59 -14.78
C ARG A 606 6.87 9.00 -15.70
N GLY A 607 5.67 9.58 -15.74
CA GLY A 607 4.58 9.12 -16.61
C GLY A 607 3.95 7.78 -16.23
N HIS A 608 4.14 7.30 -15.00
CA HIS A 608 3.47 6.09 -14.51
C HIS A 608 2.06 6.44 -13.99
N VAL A 609 1.14 6.79 -14.88
CA VAL A 609 -0.17 7.36 -14.55
C VAL A 609 -1.02 6.39 -13.73
N THR A 610 -1.11 5.13 -14.15
CA THR A 610 -1.94 4.12 -13.46
C THR A 610 -1.48 3.93 -12.02
N GLN A 611 -0.16 3.87 -11.81
CA GLN A 611 0.42 3.76 -10.47
C GLN A 611 0.16 5.03 -9.65
N ALA A 612 0.28 6.21 -10.25
CA ALA A 612 0.04 7.48 -9.57
C ALA A 612 -1.42 7.64 -9.11
N VAL A 613 -2.39 7.37 -9.98
CA VAL A 613 -3.82 7.37 -9.63
C VAL A 613 -4.12 6.43 -8.46
N THR A 614 -3.53 5.23 -8.51
CA THR A 614 -3.66 4.24 -7.44
C THR A 614 -3.13 4.76 -6.10
N GLN A 615 -1.89 5.28 -6.08
CA GLN A 615 -1.26 5.80 -4.87
C GLN A 615 -1.99 7.04 -4.32
N LEU A 616 -2.41 7.96 -5.18
CA LEU A 616 -3.16 9.15 -4.76
C LEU A 616 -4.54 8.76 -4.20
N GLY A 617 -5.18 7.74 -4.75
CA GLY A 617 -6.38 7.13 -4.19
C GLY A 617 -6.18 6.49 -2.81
N THR A 618 -5.00 5.91 -2.56
CA THR A 618 -4.59 5.42 -1.23
C THR A 618 -4.44 6.57 -0.24
N ALA A 619 -3.68 7.60 -0.60
CA ALA A 619 -3.52 8.78 0.24
C ALA A 619 -4.87 9.44 0.59
N ILE A 620 -5.77 9.61 -0.40
CA ILE A 620 -7.10 10.21 -0.18
C ILE A 620 -7.92 9.41 0.84
N SER A 621 -8.00 8.09 0.70
CA SER A 621 -8.76 7.23 1.63
C SER A 621 -8.19 7.28 3.05
N ILE A 622 -6.86 7.19 3.17
CA ILE A 622 -6.16 7.31 4.47
C ILE A 622 -6.47 8.65 5.12
N TYR A 623 -6.28 9.77 4.40
CA TYR A 623 -6.48 11.10 4.97
C TYR A 623 -7.95 11.41 5.27
N ARG A 624 -8.90 10.88 4.50
CA ARG A 624 -10.33 10.94 4.85
C ARG A 624 -10.62 10.20 6.15
N ARG A 625 -10.07 8.99 6.32
CA ARG A 625 -10.20 8.20 7.55
C ARG A 625 -9.58 8.90 8.76
N LEU A 626 -8.47 9.61 8.57
CA LEU A 626 -7.79 10.39 9.61
C LEU A 626 -8.43 11.78 9.87
N GLY A 627 -9.43 12.20 9.08
CA GLY A 627 -10.03 13.53 9.18
C GLY A 627 -9.04 14.66 8.85
N ARG A 628 -8.27 14.50 7.77
CA ARG A 628 -7.19 15.41 7.34
C ARG A 628 -7.53 16.11 6.01
N PRO A 629 -8.45 17.09 6.00
CA PRO A 629 -8.96 17.68 4.76
C PRO A 629 -7.86 18.34 3.89
N ARG A 630 -6.85 18.96 4.51
CA ARG A 630 -5.69 19.55 3.79
C ARG A 630 -4.89 18.52 3.00
N PHE A 631 -4.51 17.40 3.64
CA PHE A 631 -3.76 16.36 2.96
C PHE A 631 -4.60 15.62 1.91
N THR A 632 -5.92 15.51 2.14
CA THR A 632 -6.87 15.07 1.11
C THR A 632 -6.85 16.01 -0.10
N GLN A 633 -6.88 17.33 0.13
CA GLN A 633 -6.80 18.34 -0.92
C GLN A 633 -5.50 18.23 -1.74
N PHE A 634 -4.35 18.11 -1.07
CA PHE A 634 -3.04 17.92 -1.72
C PHE A 634 -3.01 16.68 -2.62
N SER A 635 -3.69 15.61 -2.20
CA SER A 635 -3.78 14.38 -2.98
C SER A 635 -4.68 14.55 -4.21
N TYR A 636 -5.78 15.30 -4.09
CA TYR A 636 -6.65 15.63 -5.24
C TYR A 636 -5.97 16.51 -6.28
N ILE A 637 -5.14 17.47 -5.86
CA ILE A 637 -4.38 18.34 -6.78
C ILE A 637 -3.52 17.50 -7.75
N TYR A 638 -2.78 16.52 -7.22
CA TYR A 638 -1.97 15.63 -8.05
C TYR A 638 -2.77 14.52 -8.73
N LEU A 639 -3.95 14.15 -8.21
CA LEU A 639 -4.83 13.21 -8.88
C LEU A 639 -5.38 13.82 -10.18
N ALA A 640 -5.76 15.10 -10.13
CA ALA A 640 -6.12 15.87 -11.32
C ALA A 640 -4.96 15.92 -12.33
N LEU A 641 -3.74 16.19 -11.87
CA LEU A 641 -2.55 16.18 -12.72
C LEU A 641 -2.30 14.81 -13.36
N ALA A 642 -2.45 13.73 -12.60
CA ALA A 642 -2.27 12.36 -13.10
C ALA A 642 -3.30 12.04 -14.20
N HIS A 643 -4.59 12.35 -13.97
CA HIS A 643 -5.64 12.17 -14.97
C HIS A 643 -5.41 13.02 -16.23
N ALA A 644 -4.98 14.28 -16.06
CA ALA A 644 -4.68 15.16 -17.18
C ALA A 644 -3.52 14.63 -18.04
N ILE A 645 -2.42 14.19 -17.41
CA ILE A 645 -1.29 13.56 -18.10
C ILE A 645 -1.70 12.22 -18.73
N GLY A 646 -2.67 11.52 -18.13
CA GLY A 646 -3.30 10.32 -18.67
C GLY A 646 -4.31 10.58 -19.79
N GLY A 647 -4.50 11.83 -20.23
CA GLY A 647 -5.43 12.16 -21.31
C GLY A 647 -6.92 12.01 -20.93
N CYS A 648 -7.24 12.07 -19.63
CA CYS A 648 -8.58 11.93 -19.06
C CYS A 648 -9.05 13.29 -18.48
N PRO A 649 -9.34 14.32 -19.31
CA PRO A 649 -9.64 15.66 -18.83
C PRO A 649 -10.87 15.73 -17.91
N ARG A 650 -11.89 14.90 -18.17
CA ARG A 650 -13.10 14.85 -17.35
C ARG A 650 -12.83 14.38 -15.92
N ASP A 651 -11.99 13.35 -15.76
CA ASP A 651 -11.63 12.85 -14.44
C ASP A 651 -10.74 13.86 -13.70
N ALA A 652 -9.90 14.59 -14.43
CA ALA A 652 -9.11 15.68 -13.88
C ALA A 652 -10.01 16.84 -13.37
N GLU A 653 -11.03 17.23 -14.13
CA GLU A 653 -12.04 18.21 -13.71
C GLU A 653 -12.81 17.76 -12.46
N LEU A 654 -13.20 16.48 -12.38
CA LEU A 654 -13.86 15.93 -11.19
C LEU A 654 -12.95 15.96 -9.97
N ALA A 655 -11.65 15.64 -10.12
CA ALA A 655 -10.69 15.73 -9.04
C ALA A 655 -10.46 17.18 -8.56
N LEU A 656 -10.47 18.17 -9.48
CA LEU A 656 -10.41 19.58 -9.12
C LEU A 656 -11.70 20.07 -8.43
N ALA A 657 -12.87 19.58 -8.83
CA ALA A 657 -14.13 19.92 -8.13
C ALA A 657 -14.13 19.44 -6.67
N GLU A 658 -13.51 18.29 -6.38
CA GLU A 658 -13.34 17.80 -5.01
C GLU A 658 -12.40 18.70 -4.17
N VAL A 659 -11.41 19.36 -4.79
CA VAL A 659 -10.57 20.36 -4.10
C VAL A 659 -11.43 21.50 -3.55
N ASP A 660 -12.40 21.98 -4.35
CA ASP A 660 -13.31 23.06 -3.96
C ASP A 660 -14.32 22.60 -2.89
N HIS A 661 -14.81 21.36 -2.98
CA HIS A 661 -15.79 20.79 -2.05
C HIS A 661 -15.27 20.59 -0.62
N LEU A 662 -13.96 20.50 -0.44
CA LEU A 662 -13.35 20.35 0.90
C LEU A 662 -13.45 21.62 1.76
N GLY A 663 -13.73 22.79 1.15
CA GLY A 663 -13.88 24.05 1.88
C GLY A 663 -12.58 24.56 2.53
N VAL A 664 -11.43 24.15 2.00
CA VAL A 664 -10.10 24.59 2.44
C VAL A 664 -9.46 25.43 1.34
N ASP A 665 -8.74 26.50 1.71
CA ASP A 665 -8.04 27.36 0.75
C ASP A 665 -6.92 26.59 0.00
N PRO A 666 -7.03 26.43 -1.34
CA PRO A 666 -6.04 25.69 -2.13
C PRO A 666 -4.72 26.44 -2.34
N SER A 667 -4.63 27.72 -1.98
CA SER A 667 -3.41 28.51 -2.11
C SER A 667 -2.34 28.13 -1.07
N PHE A 668 -2.76 27.53 0.05
CA PHE A 668 -1.87 27.15 1.15
C PHE A 668 -0.93 26.02 0.74
N PHE A 669 0.39 26.25 0.83
CA PHE A 669 1.47 25.28 0.62
C PHE A 669 1.62 24.73 -0.82
N MET A 670 0.52 24.63 -1.57
CA MET A 670 0.39 23.96 -2.86
C MET A 670 -0.19 24.85 -3.96
N GLY A 671 -0.30 26.17 -3.72
CA GLY A 671 -0.97 27.08 -4.66
C GLY A 671 -0.40 27.04 -6.09
N VAL A 672 0.92 26.95 -6.25
CA VAL A 672 1.56 26.87 -7.58
C VAL A 672 1.23 25.54 -8.27
N ASP A 673 1.35 24.41 -7.55
CA ASP A 673 1.01 23.08 -8.06
C ASP A 673 -0.48 22.95 -8.43
N PHE A 674 -1.37 23.61 -7.68
CA PHE A 674 -2.80 23.67 -8.00
C PHE A 674 -3.04 24.33 -9.37
N ILE A 675 -2.44 25.50 -9.62
CA ILE A 675 -2.57 26.21 -10.90
C ILE A 675 -1.94 25.41 -12.04
N ILE A 676 -0.79 24.75 -11.80
CA ILE A 676 -0.19 23.83 -12.78
C ILE A 676 -1.15 22.68 -13.11
N SER A 677 -1.82 22.11 -12.11
CA SER A 677 -2.80 21.03 -12.31
C SER A 677 -4.01 21.50 -13.13
N GLN A 678 -4.51 22.71 -12.89
CA GLN A 678 -5.53 23.35 -13.74
C GLN A 678 -5.03 23.53 -15.18
N GLY A 679 -3.79 24.00 -15.36
CA GLY A 679 -3.18 24.18 -16.69
C GLY A 679 -3.06 22.87 -17.46
N TRP A 680 -2.65 21.78 -16.80
CA TRP A 680 -2.61 20.45 -17.44
C TRP A 680 -4.00 19.91 -17.74
N THR A 681 -4.99 20.18 -16.90
CA THR A 681 -6.40 19.83 -17.16
C THR A 681 -6.92 20.53 -18.41
N ASP A 682 -6.67 21.85 -18.54
CA ASP A 682 -7.00 22.63 -19.73
C ASP A 682 -6.24 22.10 -20.97
N ALA A 683 -4.97 21.71 -20.83
CA ALA A 683 -4.17 21.14 -21.91
C ALA A 683 -4.73 19.78 -22.39
N ALA A 684 -5.13 18.91 -21.46
CA ALA A 684 -5.72 17.61 -21.76
C ALA A 684 -7.08 17.74 -22.48
N ALA A 685 -7.81 18.84 -22.22
CA ALA A 685 -9.04 19.20 -22.91
C ALA A 685 -8.81 19.86 -24.30
N GLY A 686 -7.55 20.11 -24.69
CA GLY A 686 -7.19 20.79 -25.95
C GLY A 686 -7.19 22.33 -25.87
N ASN A 687 -7.39 22.90 -24.69
CA ASN A 687 -7.42 24.35 -24.47
C ASN A 687 -6.01 24.92 -24.23
N HIS A 688 -5.09 24.74 -25.17
CA HIS A 688 -3.66 25.06 -24.96
C HIS A 688 -3.38 26.53 -24.61
N ARG A 689 -4.17 27.49 -25.12
CA ARG A 689 -4.05 28.90 -24.71
C ARG A 689 -4.36 29.09 -23.23
N ARG A 690 -5.49 28.57 -22.75
CA ARG A 690 -5.86 28.65 -21.33
C ARG A 690 -4.86 27.93 -20.45
N ALA A 691 -4.36 26.78 -20.91
CA ALA A 691 -3.27 26.07 -20.24
C ALA A 691 -2.03 26.98 -20.09
N HIS A 692 -1.62 27.67 -21.16
CA HIS A 692 -0.51 28.62 -21.11
C HIS A 692 -0.77 29.78 -20.14
N GLU A 693 -1.97 30.37 -20.14
CA GLU A 693 -2.35 31.44 -19.20
C GLU A 693 -2.22 30.97 -17.74
N ARG A 694 -2.68 29.76 -17.43
CA ARG A 694 -2.52 29.13 -16.11
C ARG A 694 -1.06 28.89 -15.76
N PHE A 695 -0.28 28.35 -16.68
CA PHE A 695 1.15 28.15 -16.45
C PHE A 695 1.92 29.48 -16.26
N ALA A 696 1.54 30.53 -16.97
CA ALA A 696 2.11 31.87 -16.77
C ALA A 696 1.73 32.45 -15.40
N GLU A 697 0.47 32.28 -14.99
CA GLU A 697 -0.02 32.63 -13.64
C GLU A 697 0.78 31.89 -12.55
N ALA A 698 0.95 30.58 -12.69
CA ALA A 698 1.74 29.75 -11.78
C ALA A 698 3.21 30.20 -11.71
N ALA A 699 3.83 30.55 -12.84
CA ALA A 699 5.20 31.05 -12.88
C ALA A 699 5.35 32.39 -12.16
N ILE A 700 4.44 33.34 -12.39
CA ILE A 700 4.43 34.64 -11.72
C ILE A 700 4.24 34.46 -10.21
N GLN A 701 3.30 33.61 -9.80
CA GLN A 701 3.07 33.31 -8.39
C GLN A 701 4.31 32.66 -7.76
N GLY A 702 4.90 31.66 -8.41
CA GLY A 702 6.09 30.97 -7.92
C GLY A 702 7.27 31.91 -7.71
N GLU A 703 7.58 32.77 -8.69
CA GLU A 703 8.62 33.81 -8.54
C GLU A 703 8.31 34.76 -7.38
N ARG A 704 7.04 35.20 -7.24
CA ARG A 704 6.61 36.09 -6.16
C ARG A 704 6.84 35.48 -4.79
N VAL A 705 6.50 34.21 -4.59
CA VAL A 705 6.56 33.55 -3.27
C VAL A 705 7.89 32.81 -3.00
N GLY A 706 8.76 32.71 -4.01
CA GLY A 706 10.05 32.01 -3.91
C GLY A 706 10.00 30.52 -4.27
N ASP A 707 8.90 30.04 -4.83
CA ASP A 707 8.78 28.69 -5.37
C ASP A 707 9.34 28.62 -6.80
N LEU A 708 10.67 28.65 -6.91
CA LEU A 708 11.39 28.64 -8.19
C LEU A 708 11.27 27.28 -8.90
N VAL A 709 11.15 26.19 -8.14
CA VAL A 709 10.89 24.85 -8.70
C VAL A 709 9.52 24.81 -9.39
N GLY A 710 8.47 25.31 -8.73
CA GLY A 710 7.14 25.43 -9.32
C GLY A 710 7.14 26.36 -10.54
N ALA A 711 7.82 27.50 -10.47
CA ALA A 711 7.90 28.44 -11.58
C ALA A 711 8.62 27.86 -12.81
N THR A 712 9.76 27.18 -12.63
CA THR A 712 10.45 26.51 -13.75
C THR A 712 9.62 25.37 -14.33
N ALA A 713 8.89 24.60 -13.50
CA ALA A 713 7.98 23.56 -13.96
C ALA A 713 6.82 24.13 -14.80
N ALA A 714 6.24 25.27 -14.37
CA ALA A 714 5.15 25.93 -15.08
C ALA A 714 5.60 26.50 -16.44
N LEU A 715 6.74 27.18 -16.49
CA LEU A 715 7.31 27.67 -17.76
C LEU A 715 7.65 26.51 -18.71
N HIS A 716 8.18 25.41 -18.18
CA HIS A 716 8.43 24.21 -18.99
C HIS A 716 7.13 23.57 -19.50
N ALA A 717 6.07 23.54 -18.68
CA ALA A 717 4.76 23.08 -19.10
C ALA A 717 4.18 23.95 -20.23
N SER A 718 4.33 25.29 -20.16
CA SER A 718 4.01 26.20 -21.27
C SER A 718 4.76 25.85 -22.55
N ALA A 719 6.06 25.54 -22.45
CA ALA A 719 6.84 25.14 -23.61
C ALA A 719 6.30 23.85 -24.25
N ARG A 720 5.96 22.85 -23.42
CA ARG A 720 5.43 21.54 -23.83
C ARG A 720 4.07 21.64 -24.55
N VAL A 721 3.25 22.65 -24.22
CA VAL A 721 1.96 22.90 -24.91
C VAL A 721 2.06 23.85 -26.10
N GLY A 722 3.29 24.18 -26.55
CA GLY A 722 3.54 24.89 -27.81
C GLY A 722 3.96 26.36 -27.68
N TYR A 723 4.16 26.87 -26.46
CA TYR A 723 4.50 28.27 -26.21
C TYR A 723 5.99 28.48 -25.92
N ALA A 724 6.86 27.56 -26.36
CA ALA A 724 8.29 27.56 -26.08
C ALA A 724 8.99 28.88 -26.39
N ARG A 725 8.68 29.53 -27.52
CA ARG A 725 9.27 30.82 -27.91
C ARG A 725 8.99 31.97 -26.94
N LEU A 726 7.86 31.92 -26.23
CA LEU A 726 7.50 32.97 -25.27
C LEU A 726 8.20 32.78 -23.92
N VAL A 727 8.60 31.56 -23.60
CA VAL A 727 9.03 31.19 -22.24
C VAL A 727 10.48 30.74 -22.14
N ALA A 728 11.14 30.38 -23.26
CA ALA A 728 12.49 29.81 -23.24
C ALA A 728 13.52 30.72 -22.57
N GLU A 729 13.58 32.01 -22.93
CA GLU A 729 14.53 32.96 -22.34
C GLU A 729 14.28 33.17 -20.84
N ARG A 730 13.01 33.34 -20.45
CA ARG A 730 12.62 33.49 -19.04
C ARG A 730 12.96 32.25 -18.22
N LEU A 731 12.69 31.06 -18.77
CA LEU A 731 13.03 29.79 -18.12
C LEU A 731 14.55 29.64 -17.95
N GLU A 732 15.33 29.95 -19.00
CA GLU A 732 16.80 29.90 -18.93
C GLU A 732 17.34 30.87 -17.86
N ALA A 733 16.81 32.10 -17.80
CA ALA A 733 17.19 33.07 -16.77
C ALA A 733 16.89 32.56 -15.34
N LEU A 734 15.71 31.97 -15.13
CA LEU A 734 15.27 31.46 -13.83
C LEU A 734 16.13 30.29 -13.35
N THR A 735 16.55 29.41 -14.27
CA THR A 735 17.36 28.22 -13.93
C THR A 735 18.78 28.56 -13.45
N ARG A 736 19.26 29.80 -13.63
CA ARG A 736 20.53 30.25 -13.04
C ARG A 736 20.49 30.35 -11.51
N SER A 737 19.29 30.39 -10.94
CA SER A 737 19.05 30.47 -9.49
C SER A 737 18.48 29.17 -8.91
N VAL A 738 18.51 28.07 -9.68
CA VAL A 738 18.03 26.75 -9.26
C VAL A 738 19.16 25.75 -9.46
N ASP A 739 19.54 25.04 -8.40
CA ASP A 739 20.60 24.05 -8.45
C ASP A 739 20.20 22.83 -9.30
N GLY A 740 21.19 22.02 -9.69
CA GLY A 740 20.96 20.70 -10.24
C GLY A 740 20.57 20.63 -11.73
N PRO A 741 20.64 19.41 -12.31
CA PRO A 741 20.52 19.21 -13.75
C PRO A 741 19.10 19.37 -14.28
N LEU A 742 18.07 19.08 -13.49
CA LEU A 742 16.68 19.04 -13.98
C LEU A 742 16.22 20.39 -14.53
N GLY A 743 16.51 21.49 -13.82
CA GLY A 743 16.19 22.85 -14.26
C GLY A 743 16.86 23.19 -15.60
N ALA A 744 18.18 22.96 -15.68
CA ALA A 744 18.95 23.20 -16.90
C ALA A 744 18.45 22.37 -18.09
N THR A 745 18.10 21.09 -17.88
CA THR A 745 17.53 20.24 -18.95
C THR A 745 16.16 20.74 -19.41
N ARG A 746 15.30 21.24 -18.49
CA ARG A 746 14.02 21.88 -18.86
C ARG A 746 14.22 23.13 -19.73
N ALA A 747 15.17 23.99 -19.36
CA ALA A 747 15.51 25.17 -20.17
C ALA A 747 16.07 24.77 -21.54
N GLY A 748 16.98 23.79 -21.58
CA GLY A 748 17.53 23.25 -22.83
C GLY A 748 16.44 22.71 -23.75
N HIS A 749 15.50 21.92 -23.21
CA HIS A 749 14.35 21.42 -23.95
C HIS A 749 13.50 22.58 -24.51
N ALA A 750 13.13 23.57 -23.68
CA ALA A 750 12.33 24.71 -24.13
C ALA A 750 13.04 25.55 -25.21
N ARG A 751 14.34 25.77 -25.10
CA ARG A 751 15.13 26.48 -26.12
C ARG A 751 15.16 25.71 -27.43
N SER A 752 15.46 24.40 -27.40
CA SER A 752 15.47 23.57 -28.61
C SER A 752 14.08 23.48 -29.26
N LEU A 753 12.99 23.52 -28.49
CA LEU A 753 11.63 23.67 -29.03
C LEU A 753 11.42 25.03 -29.72
N ALA A 754 11.91 26.12 -29.12
CA ALA A 754 11.75 27.46 -29.67
C ALA A 754 12.50 27.66 -31.01
N GLU A 755 13.69 27.07 -31.09
CA GLU A 755 14.61 27.10 -32.24
C GLU A 755 14.32 26.01 -33.28
N ALA A 756 13.45 25.04 -32.94
CA ALA A 756 13.21 23.82 -33.73
C ALA A 756 14.50 23.02 -34.00
N ASP A 757 15.36 22.89 -32.99
CA ASP A 757 16.62 22.16 -33.02
C ASP A 757 16.42 20.68 -32.65
N PRO A 758 16.44 19.74 -33.61
CA PRO A 758 16.20 18.34 -33.32
C PRO A 758 17.35 17.67 -32.56
N ILE A 759 18.59 18.18 -32.64
CA ILE A 759 19.76 17.61 -31.96
C ILE A 759 19.69 17.93 -30.47
N GLY A 760 19.41 19.19 -30.12
CA GLY A 760 19.20 19.59 -28.73
C GLY A 760 18.00 18.88 -28.08
N LEU A 761 16.92 18.61 -28.83
CA LEU A 761 15.79 17.82 -28.35
C LEU A 761 16.19 16.36 -28.05
N ALA A 762 17.02 15.75 -28.89
CA ALA A 762 17.55 14.40 -28.64
C ALA A 762 18.46 14.38 -27.39
N ALA A 763 19.34 15.37 -27.23
CA ALA A 763 20.17 15.51 -26.04
C ALA A 763 19.33 15.71 -24.76
N ALA A 764 18.26 16.50 -24.82
CA ALA A 764 17.32 16.66 -23.71
C ALA A 764 16.63 15.33 -23.37
N SER A 765 16.25 14.54 -24.38
CA SER A 765 15.68 13.21 -24.18
C SER A 765 16.64 12.27 -23.44
N GLU A 766 17.92 12.26 -23.80
CA GLU A 766 18.95 11.45 -23.13
C GLU A 766 19.17 11.91 -21.68
N ALA A 767 19.27 13.22 -21.45
CA ALA A 767 19.45 13.78 -20.11
C ALA A 767 18.26 13.47 -19.18
N PHE A 768 17.02 13.58 -19.68
CA PHE A 768 15.83 13.19 -18.91
C PHE A 768 15.81 11.70 -18.60
N GLU A 769 16.21 10.84 -19.54
CA GLU A 769 16.26 9.39 -19.29
C GLU A 769 17.26 9.03 -18.19
N GLN A 770 18.45 9.65 -18.18
CA GLN A 770 19.47 9.45 -17.14
C GLN A 770 18.98 9.84 -15.75
N MET A 771 18.16 10.88 -15.65
CA MET A 771 17.51 11.33 -14.40
C MET A 771 16.31 10.46 -13.99
N GLY A 772 15.87 9.51 -14.83
CA GLY A 772 14.64 8.73 -14.61
C GLY A 772 13.35 9.50 -14.92
N ALA A 773 13.42 10.67 -15.56
CA ALA A 773 12.28 11.47 -16.01
C ALA A 773 11.74 10.94 -17.35
N LEU A 774 11.31 9.68 -17.36
CA LEU A 774 10.97 8.92 -18.58
C LEU A 774 9.90 9.59 -19.45
N LEU A 775 8.90 10.24 -18.84
CA LEU A 775 7.87 10.95 -19.60
C LEU A 775 8.48 12.13 -20.37
N LEU A 776 9.27 12.95 -19.68
CA LEU A 776 9.93 14.10 -20.31
C LEU A 776 10.93 13.65 -21.38
N ALA A 777 11.58 12.50 -21.17
CA ALA A 777 12.46 11.89 -22.15
C ALA A 777 11.71 11.44 -23.41
N ALA A 778 10.55 10.79 -23.24
CA ALA A 778 9.68 10.35 -24.34
C ALA A 778 9.15 11.53 -25.14
N GLU A 779 8.69 12.59 -24.45
CA GLU A 779 8.20 13.81 -25.10
C GLU A 779 9.30 14.54 -25.87
N ALA A 780 10.49 14.71 -25.30
CA ALA A 780 11.61 15.35 -26.00
C ALA A 780 12.04 14.55 -27.26
N ALA A 781 11.98 13.21 -27.21
CA ALA A 781 12.21 12.36 -28.38
C ALA A 781 11.10 12.53 -29.44
N ALA A 782 9.84 12.60 -29.01
CA ALA A 782 8.71 12.87 -29.90
C ALA A 782 8.82 14.25 -30.56
N ASP A 783 9.25 15.26 -29.80
CA ASP A 783 9.50 16.60 -30.30
C ASP A 783 10.66 16.63 -31.31
N SER A 784 11.74 15.88 -31.04
CA SER A 784 12.85 15.69 -31.99
C SER A 784 12.38 15.07 -33.30
N ALA A 785 11.52 14.04 -33.23
CA ALA A 785 10.93 13.41 -34.41
C ALA A 785 10.10 14.39 -35.26
N VAL A 786 9.29 15.25 -34.62
CA VAL A 786 8.51 16.28 -35.31
C VAL A 786 9.43 17.28 -36.02
N CYS A 787 10.55 17.67 -35.41
CA CYS A 787 11.53 18.55 -36.03
C CYS A 787 12.26 17.89 -37.22
N TRP A 788 12.68 16.63 -37.09
CA TRP A 788 13.30 15.87 -38.21
C TRP A 788 12.34 15.64 -39.38
N ALA A 789 11.05 15.46 -39.12
CA ALA A 789 10.05 15.36 -40.18
C ALA A 789 9.97 16.63 -41.04
N ARG A 790 10.21 17.80 -40.45
CA ARG A 790 10.22 19.09 -41.15
C ARG A 790 11.50 19.32 -41.97
N SER A 791 12.65 18.79 -41.51
CA SER A 791 13.93 18.88 -42.23
C SER A 791 14.12 17.80 -43.32
N LYS A 792 13.14 16.88 -43.48
CA LYS A 792 13.13 15.79 -44.47
C LYS A 792 14.23 14.74 -44.30
N ASP A 793 14.89 14.66 -43.14
CA ASP A 793 15.80 13.54 -42.82
C ASP A 793 15.01 12.35 -42.28
N GLN A 794 14.71 11.42 -43.20
CA GLN A 794 13.90 10.25 -42.89
C GLN A 794 14.55 9.29 -41.89
N ARG A 795 15.88 9.17 -41.91
CA ARG A 795 16.60 8.24 -41.04
C ARG A 795 16.61 8.76 -39.61
N ALA A 796 16.93 10.04 -39.44
CA ALA A 796 16.92 10.68 -38.12
C ALA A 796 15.51 10.73 -37.52
N ARG A 797 14.49 11.00 -38.35
CA ARG A 797 13.07 10.94 -37.94
C ARG A 797 12.68 9.58 -37.37
N LEU A 798 12.93 8.49 -38.13
CA LEU A 798 12.58 7.13 -37.69
C LEU A 798 13.32 6.73 -36.40
N SER A 799 14.58 7.14 -36.26
CA SER A 799 15.35 6.88 -35.03
C SER A 799 14.74 7.59 -33.82
N ALA A 800 14.30 8.84 -33.97
CA ALA A 800 13.66 9.60 -32.92
C ALA A 800 12.26 9.04 -32.56
N GLU A 801 11.48 8.59 -33.56
CA GLU A 801 10.18 7.94 -33.35
C GLU A 801 10.33 6.62 -32.58
N LEU A 802 11.29 5.77 -32.94
CA LEU A 802 11.56 4.53 -32.24
C LEU A 802 11.94 4.79 -30.78
N ARG A 803 12.78 5.79 -30.52
CA ARG A 803 13.15 6.19 -29.16
C ARG A 803 11.95 6.69 -28.37
N ALA A 804 11.12 7.56 -28.96
CA ALA A 804 9.90 8.06 -28.34
C ALA A 804 8.95 6.92 -27.97
N ALA A 805 8.71 5.98 -28.89
CA ALA A 805 7.87 4.80 -28.66
C ALA A 805 8.42 3.88 -27.56
N THR A 806 9.74 3.63 -27.55
CA THR A 806 10.41 2.81 -26.53
C THR A 806 10.33 3.42 -25.14
N LEU A 807 10.44 4.75 -25.03
CA LEU A 807 10.31 5.45 -23.75
C LEU A 807 8.84 5.55 -23.32
N ALA A 808 7.93 5.79 -24.25
CA ALA A 808 6.50 5.86 -23.99
C ALA A 808 5.92 4.51 -23.53
N SER A 809 6.40 3.37 -24.06
CA SER A 809 5.98 2.04 -23.58
C SER A 809 6.36 1.76 -22.13
N ARG A 810 7.35 2.48 -21.60
CA ARG A 810 7.73 2.46 -20.16
C ARG A 810 6.90 3.44 -19.31
N CYS A 811 6.12 4.33 -19.92
CA CYS A 811 5.27 5.32 -19.27
C CYS A 811 3.80 4.84 -19.21
N SER A 812 3.52 3.87 -18.33
CA SER A 812 2.18 3.27 -18.22
C SER A 812 1.03 4.29 -18.11
N GLY A 813 0.16 4.32 -19.13
CA GLY A 813 -1.04 5.17 -19.17
C GLY A 813 -0.80 6.66 -19.45
N ALA A 814 0.42 7.08 -19.83
CA ALA A 814 0.68 8.48 -20.19
C ALA A 814 0.20 8.81 -21.61
N HIS A 815 -0.58 9.88 -21.73
CA HIS A 815 -1.19 10.33 -22.99
C HIS A 815 -1.13 11.86 -23.15
N THR A 816 0.05 12.45 -22.94
CA THR A 816 0.24 13.89 -23.05
C THR A 816 0.09 14.38 -24.50
N PRO A 817 -0.15 15.70 -24.71
CA PRO A 817 -0.25 16.26 -26.06
C PRO A 817 0.96 15.94 -26.95
N ALA A 818 2.17 15.93 -26.39
CA ALA A 818 3.37 15.63 -27.14
C ALA A 818 3.41 14.19 -27.68
N LEU A 819 2.91 13.21 -26.92
CA LEU A 819 2.89 11.79 -27.29
C LEU A 819 1.70 11.42 -28.19
N ARG A 820 0.49 11.95 -27.94
CA ARG A 820 -0.71 11.60 -28.73
C ARG A 820 -0.68 12.11 -30.16
N GLN A 821 0.02 13.21 -30.41
CA GLN A 821 -0.24 14.04 -31.57
C GLN A 821 0.92 14.09 -32.56
N VAL A 822 1.90 13.17 -32.47
CA VAL A 822 3.11 13.21 -33.31
C VAL A 822 2.76 13.37 -34.80
N GLU A 823 1.89 12.54 -35.37
CA GLU A 823 1.49 12.66 -36.77
C GLU A 823 0.74 13.97 -37.08
N SER A 824 -0.17 14.38 -36.20
CA SER A 824 -0.92 15.63 -36.38
C SER A 824 -0.02 16.87 -36.27
N ARG A 825 1.01 16.86 -35.40
CA ARG A 825 2.00 17.93 -35.18
C ARG A 825 3.04 18.01 -36.30
N VAL A 826 3.23 16.90 -37.03
CA VAL A 826 4.00 16.89 -38.29
C VAL A 826 3.23 17.62 -39.39
N ARG A 827 1.90 17.47 -39.48
CA ARG A 827 1.09 18.00 -40.59
C ARG A 827 0.47 19.39 -40.33
N LEU A 828 0.15 19.72 -39.08
CA LEU A 828 -0.56 20.95 -38.70
C LEU A 828 0.33 21.99 -37.99
N THR A 829 -0.05 23.26 -38.15
CA THR A 829 0.40 24.36 -37.29
C THR A 829 -0.33 24.33 -35.94
N LEU A 830 0.22 24.99 -34.91
CA LEU A 830 -0.39 25.04 -33.57
C LEU A 830 -1.83 25.60 -33.62
N ALA A 831 -2.05 26.68 -34.36
CA ALA A 831 -3.37 27.32 -34.47
C ALA A 831 -4.41 26.47 -35.23
N GLU A 832 -3.96 25.64 -36.17
CA GLU A 832 -4.81 24.66 -36.85
C GLU A 832 -5.13 23.48 -35.93
N LEU A 833 -4.16 23.01 -35.16
CA LEU A 833 -4.30 21.90 -34.21
C LEU A 833 -5.27 22.25 -33.07
N GLU A 834 -5.15 23.45 -32.49
CA GLU A 834 -6.11 23.95 -31.47
C GLU A 834 -7.55 23.99 -32.04
N ALA A 835 -7.73 24.54 -33.25
CA ALA A 835 -9.06 24.59 -33.87
C ALA A 835 -9.61 23.20 -34.20
N ALA A 836 -8.75 22.28 -34.66
CA ALA A 836 -9.09 20.89 -34.97
C ALA A 836 -9.53 20.12 -33.72
N GLN A 837 -8.84 20.29 -32.59
CA GLN A 837 -9.16 19.63 -31.33
C GLN A 837 -10.48 20.10 -30.74
N LEU A 838 -10.68 21.42 -30.67
CA LEU A 838 -11.95 21.97 -30.19
C LEU A 838 -13.13 21.55 -31.10
N ALA A 839 -12.89 21.41 -32.41
CA ALA A 839 -13.88 20.90 -33.33
C ALA A 839 -14.17 19.40 -33.13
N ALA A 840 -13.15 18.60 -32.79
CA ALA A 840 -13.27 17.17 -32.52
C ALA A 840 -13.92 16.87 -31.16
N SER A 841 -13.77 17.75 -30.16
CA SER A 841 -14.46 17.66 -28.86
C SER A 841 -15.93 18.12 -28.92
N GLY A 842 -16.42 18.53 -30.10
CA GLY A 842 -17.83 18.78 -30.36
C GLY A 842 -18.27 20.25 -30.31
N LEU A 843 -17.37 21.21 -30.05
CA LEU A 843 -17.73 22.64 -30.07
C LEU A 843 -18.09 23.08 -31.50
N SER A 844 -19.01 24.02 -31.64
CA SER A 844 -19.37 24.67 -32.91
C SER A 844 -18.33 25.72 -33.35
N ASN A 845 -18.33 26.14 -34.62
CA ASN A 845 -17.37 27.15 -35.09
C ASN A 845 -17.48 28.49 -34.34
N ARG A 846 -18.68 28.81 -33.84
CA ARG A 846 -18.91 30.01 -33.02
C ARG A 846 -18.30 29.87 -31.63
N GLU A 847 -18.54 28.75 -30.95
CA GLU A 847 -17.92 28.47 -29.64
C GLU A 847 -16.40 28.39 -29.73
N ILE A 848 -15.86 27.82 -30.82
CA ILE A 848 -14.41 27.81 -31.08
C ILE A 848 -13.89 29.23 -31.31
N ALA A 849 -14.60 30.06 -32.08
CA ALA A 849 -14.22 31.44 -32.34
C ALA A 849 -14.18 32.26 -31.05
N ASP A 850 -15.18 32.08 -30.19
CA ASP A 850 -15.25 32.70 -28.87
C ASP A 850 -14.11 32.20 -27.96
N SER A 851 -13.87 30.88 -27.92
CA SER A 851 -12.79 30.27 -27.11
C SER A 851 -11.38 30.67 -27.58
N LEU A 852 -11.17 30.83 -28.89
CA LEU A 852 -9.88 31.19 -29.49
C LEU A 852 -9.72 32.69 -29.70
N VAL A 853 -10.73 33.50 -29.37
CA VAL A 853 -10.75 34.97 -29.56
C VAL A 853 -10.37 35.35 -31.00
N VAL A 854 -11.03 34.74 -31.98
CA VAL A 854 -10.84 34.99 -33.42
C VAL A 854 -12.19 35.07 -34.12
N SER A 855 -12.24 35.50 -35.38
CA SER A 855 -13.50 35.49 -36.14
C SER A 855 -13.93 34.05 -36.51
N VAL A 856 -15.24 33.81 -36.62
CA VAL A 856 -15.79 32.52 -37.10
C VAL A 856 -15.18 32.12 -38.45
N ARG A 857 -14.99 33.10 -39.34
CA ARG A 857 -14.35 32.90 -40.66
C ARG A 857 -12.90 32.44 -40.55
N THR A 858 -12.17 32.87 -39.52
CA THR A 858 -10.81 32.39 -39.24
C THR A 858 -10.82 30.92 -38.84
N VAL A 859 -11.78 30.50 -38.02
CA VAL A 859 -11.96 29.09 -37.63
C VAL A 859 -12.31 28.23 -38.84
N GLU A 860 -13.26 28.67 -39.67
CA GLU A 860 -13.64 27.99 -40.92
C GLU A 860 -12.44 27.78 -41.84
N ASN A 861 -11.65 28.83 -42.07
CA ASN A 861 -10.45 28.75 -42.91
C ASN A 861 -9.41 27.77 -42.33
N ARG A 862 -9.19 27.77 -41.01
CA ARG A 862 -8.27 26.83 -40.35
C ARG A 862 -8.75 25.40 -40.49
N LEU A 863 -10.04 25.13 -40.24
CA LEU A 863 -10.61 23.79 -40.39
C LEU A 863 -10.56 23.31 -41.84
N GLN A 864 -10.76 24.19 -42.82
CA GLN A 864 -10.61 23.83 -44.23
C GLN A 864 -9.17 23.43 -44.58
N GLN A 865 -8.17 24.12 -44.04
CA GLN A 865 -6.76 23.74 -44.22
C GLN A 865 -6.46 22.41 -43.53
N VAL A 866 -7.02 22.17 -42.34
CA VAL A 866 -6.92 20.89 -41.62
C VAL A 866 -7.50 19.75 -42.47
N TYR A 867 -8.72 19.90 -43.00
CA TYR A 867 -9.36 18.89 -43.85
C TYR A 867 -8.50 18.56 -45.07
N THR A 868 -7.92 19.58 -45.69
CA THR A 868 -7.02 19.40 -46.84
C THR A 868 -5.75 18.62 -46.46
N LYS A 869 -5.16 18.92 -45.30
CA LYS A 869 -3.91 18.29 -44.83
C LYS A 869 -4.08 16.85 -44.36
N PHE A 870 -5.26 16.49 -43.84
CA PHE A 870 -5.59 15.13 -43.44
C PHE A 870 -6.30 14.30 -44.52
N GLY A 871 -6.77 14.93 -45.60
CA GLY A 871 -7.52 14.25 -46.65
C GLY A 871 -8.93 13.82 -46.22
N ILE A 872 -9.47 14.42 -45.16
CA ILE A 872 -10.80 14.12 -44.61
C ILE A 872 -11.86 15.06 -45.17
N ARG A 873 -13.11 14.60 -45.23
CA ARG A 873 -14.20 15.33 -45.90
C ARG A 873 -15.18 15.98 -44.94
N SER A 874 -15.15 15.61 -43.66
CA SER A 874 -16.14 16.08 -42.69
C SER A 874 -15.58 16.24 -41.28
N ARG A 875 -16.28 17.05 -40.47
CA ARG A 875 -15.98 17.25 -39.03
C ARG A 875 -16.10 15.96 -38.20
N ARG A 876 -16.87 14.97 -38.65
CA ARG A 876 -17.00 13.69 -37.94
C ARG A 876 -15.73 12.85 -38.03
N GLU A 877 -15.01 12.95 -39.14
CA GLU A 877 -13.74 12.23 -39.38
C GLU A 877 -12.56 12.85 -38.61
N LEU A 878 -12.74 14.04 -38.02
CA LEU A 878 -11.69 14.78 -37.32
C LEU A 878 -11.24 14.09 -36.03
N ALA A 879 -12.18 13.49 -35.28
CA ALA A 879 -11.86 12.76 -34.06
C ALA A 879 -10.98 11.54 -34.37
N ASP A 880 -11.39 10.73 -35.36
CA ASP A 880 -10.67 9.54 -35.80
C ASP A 880 -9.30 9.90 -36.42
N ALA A 881 -9.23 10.98 -37.20
CA ALA A 881 -7.98 11.45 -37.81
C ALA A 881 -6.99 12.04 -36.80
N LEU A 882 -7.47 12.58 -35.68
CA LEU A 882 -6.63 13.07 -34.58
C LEU A 882 -6.32 11.99 -33.53
N SER A 883 -7.09 10.89 -33.50
CA SER A 883 -6.90 9.77 -32.57
C SER A 883 -6.07 8.61 -33.14
N TYR A 884 -5.74 8.62 -34.44
CA TYR A 884 -4.98 7.54 -35.07
C TYR A 884 -3.55 7.47 -34.51
N ILE A 885 -3.36 6.65 -33.47
CA ILE A 885 -2.25 5.71 -33.18
C ILE A 885 -2.60 5.03 -31.84
N GLY A 886 -2.95 3.73 -31.90
CA GLY A 886 -3.21 2.88 -30.74
C GLY A 886 -3.47 1.40 -31.08
N ASP A 887 -4.27 1.09 -32.12
CA ASP A 887 -4.82 -0.26 -32.33
C ASP A 887 -4.09 -1.11 -33.40
N ALA A 888 -2.77 -1.04 -33.49
CA ALA A 888 -2.02 -1.90 -34.42
C ALA A 888 -1.51 -3.22 -33.78
N GLU A 889 -1.70 -3.46 -32.48
CA GLU A 889 -1.23 -4.68 -31.81
C GLU A 889 -2.31 -5.70 -31.41
N ASP A 890 -3.62 -5.37 -31.43
CA ASP A 890 -4.69 -6.33 -31.07
C ASP A 890 -5.36 -7.04 -32.27
N ALA A 891 -4.92 -6.77 -33.50
CA ALA A 891 -5.47 -7.42 -34.71
C ALA A 891 -4.69 -8.67 -35.17
N ALA A 892 -3.69 -9.14 -34.41
CA ALA A 892 -2.90 -10.31 -34.76
C ALA A 892 -2.65 -11.25 -33.56
N GLY A 893 -3.69 -11.96 -33.12
CA GLY A 893 -3.54 -13.06 -32.17
C GLY A 893 -4.87 -13.64 -31.68
N VAL A 894 -5.42 -14.59 -32.43
CA VAL A 894 -6.37 -15.61 -31.93
C VAL A 894 -5.63 -16.61 -31.06
#